data_AF-A0A2D6QF04-F1
#
_entry.id   AF-A0A2D6QF04-F1
#
_cell.length_a   1.000
_cell.length_b   1.000
_cell.length_c   1.000
_cell.angle_alpha   90.00
_cell.angle_beta   90.00
_cell.angle_gamma   90.00
#
_symmetry.space_group_name_H-M   'P 1'
#
loop_
_entity.id
_entity.type
_entity.pdbx_description
1 polymer ?
#
loop_
_entity_poly.entity_id
_entity_poly.type
_entity_poly.pdbx_seq_one_letter_code
_entity_poly.pdbx_strand_id
1 'polypeptide(L)'
;MLLPRAFLLAALMPTTIVLAQEPETPEPPVVPEVLQEPEETETPGDAEGTLEREEMWRAPTAEEWAMPCLITWQRTFEDAWAVSEATGKRVLVCVNMDGEIASEHYAGVRYRQPAAAVLYEPYVCVIASTYRHTPRDHDEDGERIPCPRFGTVTCGEHIAIEPILYEKYFEGKRISPRHIALSREPELEAGEVPGEEVYDVYYAFDTKSVFQAIRTGTGNPPEQIMPDRSLADAPRLTASRDVGDREFVERAYRQGTRAERKAILQAAVANTEIPQVDLLRLALFGKDDELRQVAWQDLSENAPDSAVVLLGDALEVMTEEAERGPLIDALDRLGKGSRKATTLARVHRGLGQKSEVLNAEEWTAALVRAEYRVDSTGRLDLADQLQSSANQAQIAPQDTDALLELADSYLRLAVEGQHEPRFRRLLLEDARRTAAQAEEMGVDDWRVHSIVAAAAQELGETASAQERAALAVHSMPADTSSWSTMMVLDLFASGRQRAIADSYRDKREWPREWLTDLHAAHALLAVHPFGRDDHAVRYYDFLAAIGAGAHAQRVLDEGLGRFPDSWELHARLRTRVLRRQRPGAFDGLEAVYEVMMREPDASPQLHWFAGYASLVVAEYHRRVGDGLSAQSAYGRAVEHYEQAIVVNPANRASSDHYVAMALAGRGRLALEAGEHKESLELILGSFARRREASASLDGLGISAVGTAKMLLVYFKEQDLEGHALRLQVALDSLEPEWLMLPENERGGRPSRDARRFRRSRGSDR
;
A
#
# COMPACT_ATOMS: atom_id res chain seq x y z
N MET A 1 43.67 -19.73 -37.74
CA MET A 1 44.33 -21.01 -37.43
C MET A 1 43.25 -22.05 -37.14
N LEU A 2 43.50 -23.29 -37.56
CA LEU A 2 42.58 -24.42 -37.75
C LEU A 2 41.76 -24.87 -36.51
N LEU A 3 40.50 -25.27 -36.77
CA LEU A 3 39.58 -26.22 -36.06
C LEU A 3 40.22 -27.64 -35.87
N PRO A 4 39.56 -28.71 -35.32
CA PRO A 4 38.31 -28.90 -34.54
C PRO A 4 38.34 -30.00 -33.40
N ARG A 5 37.22 -30.20 -32.68
CA ARG A 5 36.50 -31.50 -32.34
C ARG A 5 35.55 -31.27 -31.13
N ALA A 6 34.22 -31.31 -31.25
CA ALA A 6 33.29 -32.43 -31.47
C ALA A 6 33.29 -33.52 -30.37
N PHE A 7 32.24 -33.54 -29.53
CA PHE A 7 31.69 -34.78 -28.96
C PHE A 7 30.18 -34.63 -28.69
N LEU A 8 29.41 -35.41 -29.46
CA LEU A 8 28.01 -35.80 -29.22
C LEU A 8 27.98 -36.84 -28.09
N LEU A 9 26.98 -36.76 -27.20
CA LEU A 9 26.46 -37.95 -26.53
C LEU A 9 24.94 -37.86 -26.46
N ALA A 10 24.30 -38.76 -27.22
CA ALA A 10 22.87 -39.04 -27.18
C ALA A 10 22.60 -40.05 -26.07
N ALA A 11 21.58 -39.81 -25.24
CA ALA A 11 21.01 -40.79 -24.33
C ALA A 11 19.54 -41.02 -24.70
N LEU A 12 19.29 -42.21 -25.27
CA LEU A 12 17.99 -42.84 -25.47
C LEU A 12 17.47 -43.35 -24.13
N MET A 13 16.22 -43.03 -23.77
CA MET A 13 15.39 -43.79 -22.84
C MET A 13 13.90 -43.63 -23.23
N PRO A 14 13.04 -44.60 -22.88
CA PRO A 14 11.97 -45.07 -23.77
C PRO A 14 10.64 -44.35 -23.60
N THR A 15 9.91 -44.31 -24.73
CA THR A 15 8.52 -43.89 -24.86
C THR A 15 7.60 -44.90 -24.18
N THR A 16 7.15 -44.62 -22.97
CA THR A 16 6.00 -45.33 -22.38
C THR A 16 4.73 -44.65 -22.88
N ILE A 17 4.08 -45.28 -23.85
CA ILE A 17 2.74 -44.92 -24.31
C ILE A 17 1.77 -45.26 -23.18
N VAL A 18 1.34 -44.24 -22.44
CA VAL A 18 0.15 -44.32 -21.60
C VAL A 18 -1.03 -43.94 -22.50
N LEU A 19 -1.85 -44.92 -22.84
CA LEU A 19 -3.17 -44.70 -23.43
C LEU A 19 -3.98 -43.85 -22.45
N ALA A 20 -4.17 -42.57 -22.78
CA ALA A 20 -5.10 -41.71 -22.08
C ALA A 20 -6.51 -42.29 -22.25
N GLN A 21 -7.11 -42.73 -21.14
CA GLN A 21 -8.54 -42.93 -21.08
C GLN A 21 -9.21 -41.57 -21.31
N GLU A 22 -10.20 -41.55 -22.19
CA GLU A 22 -11.05 -40.40 -22.45
C GLU A 22 -11.65 -39.91 -21.12
N PRO A 23 -11.61 -38.60 -20.82
CA PRO A 23 -12.31 -38.07 -19.66
C PRO A 23 -13.80 -38.23 -19.89
N GLU A 24 -14.46 -39.06 -19.08
CA GLU A 24 -15.92 -39.11 -18.99
C GLU A 24 -16.42 -37.68 -18.71
N THR A 25 -17.18 -37.15 -19.68
CA THR A 25 -17.98 -35.94 -19.51
C THR A 25 -18.88 -36.11 -18.28
N PRO A 26 -18.79 -35.25 -17.26
CA PRO A 26 -19.73 -35.31 -16.15
C PRO A 26 -21.13 -35.01 -16.69
N GLU A 27 -22.06 -35.94 -16.46
CA GLU A 27 -23.47 -35.75 -16.76
C GLU A 27 -23.97 -34.46 -16.07
N PRO A 28 -24.82 -33.66 -16.75
CA PRO A 28 -25.40 -32.49 -16.12
C PRO A 28 -26.23 -32.93 -14.89
N PRO A 29 -26.20 -32.16 -13.79
CA PRO A 29 -26.97 -32.50 -12.60
C PRO A 29 -28.46 -32.58 -12.97
N VAL A 30 -29.06 -33.73 -12.66
CA VAL A 30 -30.49 -33.97 -12.77
C VAL A 30 -31.21 -32.89 -11.98
N VAL A 31 -31.97 -32.04 -12.68
CA VAL A 31 -32.88 -31.06 -12.08
C VAL A 31 -33.93 -31.84 -11.27
N PRO A 32 -34.05 -31.64 -9.94
CA PRO A 32 -35.13 -32.24 -9.19
C PRO A 32 -36.45 -31.68 -9.69
N GLU A 33 -37.33 -32.61 -10.04
CA GLU A 33 -38.72 -32.39 -10.39
C GLU A 33 -39.44 -31.60 -9.29
N VAL A 34 -39.99 -30.44 -9.67
CA VAL A 34 -41.03 -29.65 -8.99
C VAL A 34 -40.98 -29.69 -7.46
N LEU A 35 -40.20 -28.77 -6.87
CA LEU A 35 -40.35 -28.42 -5.46
C LEU A 35 -41.74 -27.80 -5.24
N GLN A 36 -42.55 -28.52 -4.48
CA GLN A 36 -43.72 -27.97 -3.80
C GLN A 36 -43.28 -26.75 -2.96
N GLU A 37 -44.17 -25.77 -2.85
CA GLU A 37 -43.99 -24.55 -2.04
C GLU A 37 -43.35 -24.89 -0.68
N PRO A 38 -42.30 -24.16 -0.25
CA PRO A 38 -41.64 -24.48 1.00
C PRO A 38 -42.60 -24.15 2.16
N GLU A 39 -42.94 -25.17 2.94
CA GLU A 39 -43.40 -24.97 4.32
C GLU A 39 -42.35 -24.12 5.04
N GLU A 40 -42.82 -23.07 5.74
CA GLU A 40 -42.03 -22.24 6.66
C GLU A 40 -41.40 -23.13 7.74
N THR A 41 -40.23 -23.71 7.46
CA THR A 41 -39.39 -24.26 8.51
C THR A 41 -38.71 -23.10 9.20
N GLU A 42 -39.23 -22.74 10.37
CA GLU A 42 -38.58 -21.87 11.35
C GLU A 42 -37.11 -22.26 11.46
N THR A 43 -36.24 -21.30 11.18
CA THR A 43 -34.81 -21.42 11.44
C THR A 43 -34.60 -21.61 12.95
N PRO A 44 -33.58 -22.37 13.42
CA PRO A 44 -33.32 -22.59 14.85
C PRO A 44 -32.84 -21.35 15.64
N GLY A 45 -33.47 -20.19 15.43
CA GLY A 45 -33.24 -18.93 16.14
C GLY A 45 -34.51 -18.13 16.44
N ASP A 46 -35.70 -18.66 16.10
CA ASP A 46 -36.96 -17.90 16.17
C ASP A 46 -37.78 -18.13 17.46
N ALA A 47 -37.22 -18.81 18.48
CA ALA A 47 -37.90 -19.00 19.76
C ALA A 47 -37.97 -17.68 20.55
N GLU A 48 -39.16 -17.31 21.02
CA GLU A 48 -39.45 -16.18 21.93
C GLU A 48 -38.61 -16.29 23.23
N GLY A 49 -37.40 -15.76 23.16
CA GLY A 49 -36.46 -15.67 24.27
C GLY A 49 -35.51 -14.52 23.99
N THR A 50 -35.25 -13.71 25.02
CA THR A 50 -34.28 -12.62 24.99
C THR A 50 -32.87 -13.17 24.74
N LEU A 51 -32.50 -13.32 23.46
CA LEU A 51 -31.12 -13.58 23.06
C LEU A 51 -30.26 -12.42 23.57
N GLU A 52 -29.15 -12.74 24.22
CA GLU A 52 -28.15 -11.75 24.57
C GLU A 52 -27.64 -11.10 23.27
N ARG A 53 -27.26 -9.81 23.31
CA ARG A 53 -26.84 -9.04 22.12
C ARG A 53 -25.76 -9.77 21.29
N GLU A 54 -24.91 -10.54 21.96
CA GLU A 54 -23.81 -11.32 21.37
C GLU A 54 -24.31 -12.57 20.61
N GLU A 55 -25.42 -13.17 21.03
CA GLU A 55 -26.06 -14.29 20.32
C GLU A 55 -26.81 -13.80 19.08
N MET A 56 -27.37 -12.60 19.15
CA MET A 56 -28.12 -11.97 18.06
C MET A 56 -27.23 -11.50 16.90
N TRP A 57 -26.02 -11.02 17.24
CA TRP A 57 -25.02 -10.55 16.28
C TRP A 57 -23.78 -11.43 16.34
N ARG A 58 -23.95 -12.75 16.29
CA ARG A 58 -22.82 -13.67 16.39
C ARG A 58 -21.78 -13.37 15.31
N ALA A 59 -20.51 -13.55 15.68
CA ALA A 59 -19.41 -13.47 14.73
C ALA A 59 -19.60 -14.51 13.61
N PRO A 60 -19.30 -14.15 12.35
CA PRO A 60 -19.33 -15.11 11.24
C PRO A 60 -18.24 -16.18 11.41
N THR A 61 -18.52 -17.41 11.00
CA THR A 61 -17.51 -18.49 10.96
C THR A 61 -16.63 -18.37 9.72
N ALA A 62 -15.53 -19.13 9.67
CA ALA A 62 -14.64 -19.16 8.51
C ALA A 62 -15.37 -19.69 7.26
N GLU A 63 -16.23 -20.69 7.43
CA GLU A 63 -17.06 -21.26 6.35
C GLU A 63 -18.02 -20.22 5.78
N GLU A 64 -18.61 -19.39 6.64
CA GLU A 64 -19.52 -18.32 6.19
C GLU A 64 -18.76 -17.22 5.44
N TRP A 65 -17.57 -16.83 5.91
CA TRP A 65 -16.72 -15.89 5.17
C TRP A 65 -16.33 -16.40 3.78
N ALA A 66 -16.15 -17.71 3.63
CA ALA A 66 -15.84 -18.36 2.36
C ALA A 66 -17.03 -18.39 1.39
N MET A 67 -18.28 -18.23 1.86
CA MET A 67 -19.44 -18.13 0.98
C MET A 67 -19.42 -16.82 0.17
N PRO A 68 -19.89 -16.83 -1.09
CA PRO A 68 -19.96 -15.63 -1.91
C PRO A 68 -21.03 -14.67 -1.39
N CYS A 69 -20.75 -13.36 -1.47
CA CYS A 69 -21.78 -12.35 -1.28
C CYS A 69 -22.84 -12.49 -2.39
N LEU A 70 -24.11 -12.58 -2.00
CA LEU A 70 -25.25 -12.78 -2.89
C LEU A 70 -25.97 -11.48 -3.25
N ILE A 71 -25.70 -10.39 -2.53
CA ILE A 71 -26.28 -9.08 -2.83
C ILE A 71 -25.54 -8.47 -4.03
N THR A 72 -26.30 -8.01 -5.02
CA THR A 72 -25.75 -7.33 -6.20
C THR A 72 -25.66 -5.83 -5.91
N TRP A 73 -24.44 -5.34 -5.75
CA TRP A 73 -24.16 -3.92 -5.51
C TRP A 73 -23.74 -3.21 -6.79
N GLN A 74 -24.31 -2.02 -7.03
CA GLN A 74 -23.87 -1.15 -8.11
C GLN A 74 -22.53 -0.49 -7.77
N ARG A 75 -21.71 -0.24 -8.80
CA ARG A 75 -20.31 0.22 -8.66
C ARG A 75 -20.17 1.67 -8.24
N THR A 76 -21.15 2.51 -8.58
CA THR A 76 -21.18 3.94 -8.22
C THR A 76 -22.58 4.32 -7.76
N PHE A 77 -22.68 5.41 -7.00
CA PHE A 77 -23.98 5.94 -6.59
C PHE A 77 -24.77 6.46 -7.80
N GLU A 78 -24.09 7.08 -8.76
CA GLU A 78 -24.67 7.61 -9.99
C GLU A 78 -25.25 6.49 -10.87
N ASP A 79 -24.55 5.35 -11.00
CA ASP A 79 -25.06 4.19 -11.72
C ASP A 79 -26.28 3.60 -11.00
N ALA A 80 -26.25 3.50 -9.68
CA ALA A 80 -27.39 3.03 -8.91
C ALA A 80 -28.62 3.90 -9.09
N TRP A 81 -28.44 5.22 -9.10
CA TRP A 81 -29.51 6.16 -9.34
C TRP A 81 -30.09 6.01 -10.74
N ALA A 82 -29.24 5.95 -11.77
CA ALA A 82 -29.70 5.80 -13.15
C ALA A 82 -30.39 4.44 -13.40
N VAL A 83 -29.90 3.36 -12.78
CA VAL A 83 -30.57 2.04 -12.83
C VAL A 83 -31.90 2.10 -12.09
N SER A 84 -31.98 2.80 -10.96
CA SER A 84 -33.24 3.06 -10.24
C SER A 84 -34.25 3.81 -11.12
N GLU A 85 -33.81 4.83 -11.85
CA GLU A 85 -34.65 5.57 -12.80
C GLU A 85 -35.16 4.68 -13.95
N ALA A 86 -34.29 3.82 -14.50
CA ALA A 86 -34.64 2.94 -15.61
C ALA A 86 -35.56 1.77 -15.19
N THR A 87 -35.40 1.28 -13.96
CA THR A 87 -36.09 0.09 -13.44
C THR A 87 -37.30 0.39 -12.55
N GLY A 88 -37.45 1.65 -12.12
CA GLY A 88 -38.45 2.05 -11.13
C GLY A 88 -38.21 1.51 -9.71
N LYS A 89 -37.16 0.71 -9.48
CA LYS A 89 -36.77 0.20 -8.16
C LYS A 89 -36.19 1.33 -7.30
N ARG A 90 -36.43 1.32 -5.98
CA ARG A 90 -35.82 2.27 -5.03
C ARG A 90 -34.32 1.99 -4.86
N VAL A 91 -33.54 2.99 -4.43
CA VAL A 91 -32.12 2.78 -4.07
C VAL A 91 -32.03 2.37 -2.60
N LEU A 92 -31.36 1.25 -2.32
CA LEU A 92 -31.02 0.81 -0.96
C LEU A 92 -29.54 1.07 -0.68
N VAL A 93 -29.27 1.97 0.24
CA VAL A 93 -27.93 2.32 0.72
C VAL A 93 -27.64 1.52 1.99
N CYS A 94 -26.53 0.79 1.99
CA CYS A 94 -26.00 0.10 3.17
C CYS A 94 -24.66 0.72 3.57
N VAL A 95 -24.42 0.90 4.88
CA VAL A 95 -23.14 1.40 5.42
C VAL A 95 -22.56 0.39 6.38
N ASN A 96 -21.32 -0.05 6.15
CA ASN A 96 -20.63 -1.02 6.98
C ASN A 96 -19.26 -0.55 7.48
N MET A 97 -18.92 -0.87 8.73
CA MET A 97 -17.61 -0.62 9.31
C MET A 97 -16.99 -1.89 9.89
N ASP A 98 -15.73 -2.14 9.55
CA ASP A 98 -14.97 -3.25 10.12
C ASP A 98 -14.82 -3.11 11.63
N GLY A 99 -14.93 -4.22 12.34
CA GLY A 99 -14.86 -4.30 13.80
C GLY A 99 -16.13 -3.87 14.54
N GLU A 100 -17.16 -3.40 13.84
CA GLU A 100 -18.50 -3.22 14.41
C GLU A 100 -19.27 -4.53 14.27
N ILE A 101 -19.78 -5.06 15.39
CA ILE A 101 -20.29 -6.44 15.50
C ILE A 101 -21.44 -6.71 14.51
N ALA A 102 -22.37 -5.77 14.36
CA ALA A 102 -23.48 -5.94 13.43
C ALA A 102 -23.02 -5.80 11.98
N SER A 103 -22.08 -4.91 11.65
CA SER A 103 -21.46 -4.85 10.32
C SER A 103 -20.68 -6.13 9.96
N GLU A 104 -19.98 -6.74 10.92
CA GLU A 104 -19.33 -8.05 10.72
C GLU A 104 -20.37 -9.13 10.45
N HIS A 105 -21.45 -9.17 11.22
CA HIS A 105 -22.55 -10.12 11.03
C HIS A 105 -23.25 -9.94 9.67
N TYR A 106 -23.52 -8.69 9.24
CA TYR A 106 -24.14 -8.45 7.94
C TYR A 106 -23.24 -8.89 6.80
N ALA A 107 -21.97 -8.48 6.81
CA ALA A 107 -21.03 -8.81 5.75
C ALA A 107 -20.73 -10.31 5.69
N GLY A 108 -20.47 -10.95 6.83
CA GLY A 108 -20.07 -12.36 6.88
C GLY A 108 -21.22 -13.36 6.91
N VAL A 109 -22.43 -12.96 7.29
CA VAL A 109 -23.59 -13.86 7.38
C VAL A 109 -24.72 -13.39 6.45
N ARG A 110 -25.33 -12.23 6.71
CA ARG A 110 -26.61 -11.86 6.08
C ARG A 110 -26.50 -11.64 4.57
N TYR A 111 -25.46 -10.96 4.09
CA TYR A 111 -25.28 -10.73 2.65
C TYR A 111 -24.93 -11.99 1.85
N ARG A 112 -24.80 -13.15 2.52
CA ARG A 112 -24.50 -14.46 1.94
C ARG A 112 -25.67 -15.42 2.05
N GLN A 113 -26.76 -15.02 2.71
CA GLN A 113 -27.97 -15.83 2.86
C GLN A 113 -28.92 -15.63 1.68
N PRO A 114 -29.42 -16.72 1.04
CA PRO A 114 -30.38 -16.61 -0.05
C PRO A 114 -31.64 -15.82 0.33
N ALA A 115 -32.16 -16.01 1.55
CA ALA A 115 -33.33 -15.28 2.04
C ALA A 115 -33.11 -13.75 2.11
N ALA A 116 -31.89 -13.32 2.45
CA ALA A 116 -31.54 -11.91 2.43
C ALA A 116 -31.37 -11.39 1.00
N ALA A 117 -30.83 -12.19 0.09
CA ALA A 117 -30.72 -11.81 -1.33
C ALA A 117 -32.10 -11.54 -1.95
N VAL A 118 -33.08 -12.42 -1.72
CA VAL A 118 -34.48 -12.22 -2.14
C VAL A 118 -35.08 -10.95 -1.55
N LEU A 119 -34.76 -10.65 -0.29
CA LEU A 119 -35.24 -9.43 0.37
C LEU A 119 -34.67 -8.14 -0.26
N TYR A 120 -33.45 -8.18 -0.80
CA TYR A 120 -32.75 -7.03 -1.37
C TYR A 120 -33.01 -6.87 -2.88
N GLU A 121 -33.39 -7.94 -3.58
CA GLU A 121 -33.69 -7.98 -5.02
C GLU A 121 -34.62 -6.85 -5.53
N PRO A 122 -35.64 -6.40 -4.78
CA PRO A 122 -36.52 -5.32 -5.24
C PRO A 122 -35.88 -3.93 -5.22
N TYR A 123 -34.66 -3.80 -4.73
CA TYR A 123 -33.90 -2.55 -4.69
C TYR A 123 -32.75 -2.53 -5.68
N VAL A 124 -32.31 -1.31 -6.03
CA VAL A 124 -30.97 -1.08 -6.56
C VAL A 124 -30.04 -0.82 -5.38
N CYS A 125 -29.15 -1.76 -5.10
CA CYS A 125 -28.34 -1.72 -3.88
C CYS A 125 -27.00 -1.01 -4.10
N VAL A 126 -26.58 -0.21 -3.11
CA VAL A 126 -25.22 0.36 -2.98
C VAL A 126 -24.69 0.16 -1.57
N ILE A 127 -23.39 -0.06 -1.46
CA ILE A 127 -22.68 -0.29 -0.21
C ILE A 127 -21.59 0.77 -0.03
N ALA A 128 -21.50 1.31 1.18
CA ALA A 128 -20.44 2.22 1.58
C ALA A 128 -19.66 1.64 2.74
N SER A 129 -18.33 1.67 2.62
CA SER A 129 -17.41 1.32 3.70
C SER A 129 -16.07 1.98 3.49
N THR A 130 -15.46 2.50 4.55
CA THR A 130 -14.16 3.20 4.50
C THR A 130 -12.95 2.26 4.59
N TYR A 131 -13.18 0.96 4.76
CA TYR A 131 -12.14 -0.03 4.98
C TYR A 131 -11.75 -0.76 3.70
N ARG A 132 -10.45 -0.95 3.47
CA ARG A 132 -9.95 -1.67 2.31
C ARG A 132 -9.59 -3.12 2.68
N HIS A 133 -10.22 -4.08 2.00
CA HIS A 133 -10.03 -5.53 2.18
C HIS A 133 -9.11 -6.16 1.14
N THR A 134 -8.96 -5.53 -0.04
CA THR A 134 -8.01 -5.93 -1.08
C THR A 134 -6.92 -4.87 -1.25
N PRO A 135 -5.64 -5.23 -1.50
CA PRO A 135 -4.56 -4.25 -1.64
C PRO A 135 -4.77 -3.23 -2.77
N ARG A 136 -5.51 -3.62 -3.81
CA ARG A 136 -5.80 -2.86 -5.02
C ARG A 136 -7.15 -3.29 -5.61
N ASP A 137 -7.66 -2.51 -6.54
CA ASP A 137 -8.98 -2.73 -7.15
C ASP A 137 -8.93 -3.51 -8.47
N HIS A 138 -7.76 -3.57 -9.12
CA HIS A 138 -7.53 -4.33 -10.34
C HIS A 138 -6.20 -5.09 -10.25
N ASP A 139 -6.09 -6.23 -10.94
CA ASP A 139 -4.86 -7.01 -11.01
C ASP A 139 -3.91 -6.57 -12.16
N GLU A 140 -2.85 -7.34 -12.41
CA GLU A 140 -1.84 -7.01 -13.44
C GLU A 140 -2.37 -7.15 -14.88
N ASP A 141 -3.39 -7.98 -15.08
CA ASP A 141 -4.05 -8.16 -16.38
C ASP A 141 -5.20 -7.14 -16.56
N GLY A 142 -5.37 -6.22 -15.60
CA GLY A 142 -6.44 -5.22 -15.58
C GLY A 142 -7.78 -5.76 -15.12
N GLU A 143 -7.85 -6.99 -14.60
CA GLU A 143 -9.09 -7.58 -14.11
C GLU A 143 -9.51 -6.95 -12.79
N ARG A 144 -10.80 -6.63 -12.63
CA ARG A 144 -11.35 -6.17 -11.35
C ARG A 144 -11.12 -7.22 -10.27
N ILE A 145 -10.78 -6.77 -9.07
CA ILE A 145 -10.69 -7.59 -7.87
C ILE A 145 -11.90 -7.26 -6.98
N PRO A 146 -12.96 -8.10 -7.02
CA PRO A 146 -14.14 -7.94 -6.18
C PRO A 146 -13.75 -7.89 -4.71
N CYS A 147 -14.43 -7.04 -3.93
CA CYS A 147 -14.24 -6.99 -2.50
C CYS A 147 -14.69 -8.33 -1.90
N PRO A 148 -13.85 -9.03 -1.11
CA PRO A 148 -14.22 -10.33 -0.54
C PRO A 148 -15.43 -10.22 0.39
N ARG A 149 -15.68 -9.05 0.99
CA ARG A 149 -16.85 -8.83 1.85
C ARG A 149 -18.11 -8.56 1.04
N PHE A 150 -18.01 -7.77 -0.02
CA PHE A 150 -19.16 -7.18 -0.71
C PHE A 150 -19.38 -7.68 -2.14
N GLY A 151 -18.59 -8.63 -2.66
CA GLY A 151 -18.83 -9.20 -3.98
C GLY A 151 -18.64 -8.18 -5.10
N THR A 152 -19.70 -7.88 -5.87
CA THR A 152 -19.68 -7.20 -7.19
C THR A 152 -18.93 -5.86 -7.26
N VAL A 153 -18.62 -5.23 -6.12
CA VAL A 153 -17.86 -3.97 -6.02
C VAL A 153 -16.43 -4.18 -5.57
N THR A 154 -15.50 -3.34 -6.06
CA THR A 154 -14.13 -3.29 -5.55
C THR A 154 -14.06 -2.49 -4.24
N CYS A 155 -12.93 -2.57 -3.54
CA CYS A 155 -12.75 -1.77 -2.33
C CYS A 155 -12.76 -0.26 -2.61
N GLY A 156 -12.12 0.18 -3.68
CA GLY A 156 -12.13 1.58 -4.09
C GLY A 156 -13.53 2.10 -4.39
N GLU A 157 -14.39 1.30 -5.03
CA GLU A 157 -15.76 1.68 -5.37
C GLU A 157 -16.61 1.93 -4.12
N HIS A 158 -16.66 0.98 -3.17
CA HIS A 158 -17.46 1.19 -1.96
C HIS A 158 -16.86 2.23 -0.99
N ILE A 159 -15.54 2.52 -1.09
CA ILE A 159 -14.90 3.62 -0.36
C ILE A 159 -15.30 4.97 -0.99
N ALA A 160 -15.33 5.05 -2.32
CA ALA A 160 -15.68 6.29 -3.04
C ALA A 160 -17.13 6.73 -2.83
N ILE A 161 -18.02 5.79 -2.49
CA ILE A 161 -19.43 6.08 -2.21
C ILE A 161 -19.61 6.78 -0.84
N GLU A 162 -18.79 6.49 0.18
CA GLU A 162 -19.00 7.02 1.54
C GLU A 162 -19.02 8.55 1.62
N PRO A 163 -18.08 9.30 0.99
CA PRO A 163 -18.10 10.76 1.06
C PRO A 163 -19.37 11.37 0.46
N ILE A 164 -19.90 10.79 -0.62
CA ILE A 164 -21.12 11.25 -1.28
C ILE A 164 -22.31 11.12 -0.32
N LEU A 165 -22.42 9.97 0.33
CA LEU A 165 -23.51 9.72 1.28
C LEU A 165 -23.35 10.55 2.55
N TYR A 166 -22.12 10.72 3.02
CA TYR A 166 -21.81 11.53 4.19
C TYR A 166 -22.23 12.99 4.02
N GLU A 167 -21.97 13.56 2.84
CA GLU A 167 -22.33 14.94 2.50
C GLU A 167 -23.84 15.10 2.26
N LYS A 168 -24.46 14.15 1.55
CA LYS A 168 -25.86 14.29 1.10
C LYS A 168 -26.90 13.83 2.12
N TYR A 169 -26.64 12.72 2.84
CA TYR A 169 -27.66 12.00 3.61
C TYR A 169 -27.33 11.83 5.09
N PHE A 170 -26.07 12.04 5.51
CA PHE A 170 -25.68 11.72 6.89
C PHE A 170 -25.55 12.92 7.83
N GLU A 171 -25.88 14.13 7.39
CA GLU A 171 -25.76 15.37 8.20
C GLU A 171 -24.38 15.55 8.85
N GLY A 172 -23.32 15.04 8.23
CA GLY A 172 -21.97 15.06 8.80
C GLY A 172 -21.72 14.06 9.94
N LYS A 173 -22.54 13.02 10.11
CA LYS A 173 -22.35 11.96 11.11
C LYS A 173 -21.94 10.64 10.44
N ARG A 174 -20.85 10.03 10.92
CA ARG A 174 -20.44 8.68 10.47
C ARG A 174 -21.02 7.64 11.43
N ILE A 175 -22.13 7.02 11.03
CA ILE A 175 -22.84 6.01 11.82
C ILE A 175 -22.92 4.72 11.01
N SER A 176 -22.61 3.59 11.65
CA SER A 176 -22.70 2.25 11.08
C SER A 176 -23.09 1.22 12.17
N PRO A 177 -23.76 0.12 11.80
CA PRO A 177 -24.36 -0.13 10.49
C PRO A 177 -25.56 0.79 10.25
N ARG A 178 -25.84 1.09 8.98
CA ARG A 178 -26.97 1.95 8.58
C ARG A 178 -27.57 1.45 7.27
N HIS A 179 -28.89 1.38 7.19
CA HIS A 179 -29.64 1.01 5.99
C HIS A 179 -30.64 2.12 5.66
N ILE A 180 -30.58 2.66 4.45
CA ILE A 180 -31.42 3.77 4.01
C ILE A 180 -32.06 3.40 2.68
N ALA A 181 -33.38 3.54 2.57
CA ALA A 181 -34.05 3.53 1.27
C ALA A 181 -34.31 4.95 0.81
N LEU A 182 -33.96 5.25 -0.44
CA LEU A 182 -34.20 6.54 -1.07
C LEU A 182 -35.37 6.45 -2.06
N SER A 183 -36.25 7.44 -2.01
CA SER A 183 -37.45 7.52 -2.85
C SER A 183 -37.13 8.04 -4.26
N ARG A 184 -38.05 7.78 -5.20
CA ARG A 184 -38.06 8.21 -6.61
C ARG A 184 -39.35 9.01 -6.88
N GLU A 185 -39.41 9.84 -7.93
CA GLU A 185 -40.68 10.29 -8.56
C GLU A 185 -41.03 9.43 -9.80
N PRO A 186 -42.32 9.22 -10.19
CA PRO A 186 -43.44 10.15 -10.05
C PRO A 186 -44.73 9.60 -9.37
N GLU A 187 -44.65 8.51 -8.60
CA GLU A 187 -45.78 8.00 -7.78
C GLU A 187 -45.41 8.11 -6.30
N LEU A 188 -45.24 9.34 -5.84
CA LEU A 188 -45.16 9.63 -4.42
C LEU A 188 -46.56 9.42 -3.83
N GLU A 189 -46.69 8.68 -2.72
CA GLU A 189 -47.81 8.98 -1.83
C GLU A 189 -47.73 10.47 -1.47
N ALA A 190 -48.87 11.16 -1.39
CA ALA A 190 -48.91 12.62 -1.28
C ALA A 190 -48.03 13.14 -0.13
N GLY A 191 -46.80 13.61 -0.44
CA GLY A 191 -45.87 14.19 0.53
C GLY A 191 -44.38 13.85 0.37
N GLU A 192 -43.99 12.78 -0.32
CA GLU A 192 -42.56 12.41 -0.51
C GLU A 192 -41.87 13.31 -1.57
N VAL A 193 -40.54 13.48 -1.52
CA VAL A 193 -39.72 14.24 -2.50
C VAL A 193 -38.64 13.33 -3.12
N PRO A 194 -38.26 13.44 -4.41
CA PRO A 194 -37.18 12.64 -5.00
C PRO A 194 -35.87 12.71 -4.21
N GLY A 195 -35.32 11.53 -3.90
CA GLY A 195 -34.09 11.45 -3.10
C GLY A 195 -34.31 11.70 -1.60
N GLU A 196 -35.56 11.80 -1.15
CA GLU A 196 -35.90 11.79 0.27
C GLU A 196 -35.76 10.38 0.86
N GLU A 197 -35.42 10.33 2.14
CA GLU A 197 -35.30 9.10 2.89
C GLU A 197 -36.68 8.49 3.14
N VAL A 198 -36.96 7.33 2.52
CA VAL A 198 -38.16 6.53 2.81
C VAL A 198 -38.07 5.95 4.23
N TYR A 199 -36.89 5.47 4.57
CA TYR A 199 -36.52 5.11 5.93
C TYR A 199 -35.02 5.24 6.10
N ASP A 200 -34.62 5.36 7.36
CA ASP A 200 -33.24 5.32 7.79
C ASP A 200 -33.13 4.53 9.10
N VAL A 201 -32.51 3.35 9.03
CA VAL A 201 -32.34 2.45 10.17
C VAL A 201 -30.88 2.41 10.58
N TYR A 202 -30.60 2.91 11.77
CA TYR A 202 -29.33 2.82 12.48
C TYR A 202 -29.59 2.58 13.97
N TYR A 203 -28.61 2.01 14.69
CA TYR A 203 -28.75 1.54 16.08
C TYR A 203 -29.90 0.54 16.30
N ALA A 204 -30.28 -0.21 15.27
CA ALA A 204 -31.20 -1.33 15.43
C ALA A 204 -30.56 -2.38 16.33
N PHE A 205 -31.31 -2.86 17.32
CA PHE A 205 -30.82 -3.87 18.26
C PHE A 205 -30.93 -5.28 17.69
N ASP A 206 -31.71 -5.49 16.63
CA ASP A 206 -32.01 -6.80 16.04
C ASP A 206 -32.15 -6.76 14.50
N THR A 207 -31.96 -7.92 13.84
CA THR A 207 -32.10 -8.04 12.38
C THR A 207 -33.55 -7.99 11.90
N LYS A 208 -34.52 -8.32 12.76
CA LYS A 208 -35.94 -8.36 12.40
C LYS A 208 -36.46 -6.95 12.10
N SER A 209 -36.08 -5.96 12.91
CA SER A 209 -36.39 -4.55 12.73
C SER A 209 -35.82 -4.01 11.42
N VAL A 210 -34.57 -4.37 11.09
CA VAL A 210 -33.95 -3.97 9.81
C VAL A 210 -34.68 -4.64 8.64
N PHE A 211 -34.92 -5.95 8.70
CA PHE A 211 -35.62 -6.66 7.63
C PHE A 211 -37.06 -6.21 7.47
N GLN A 212 -37.73 -5.84 8.56
CA GLN A 212 -39.06 -5.25 8.49
C GLN A 212 -39.03 -3.92 7.76
N ALA A 213 -38.09 -3.03 8.08
CA ALA A 213 -37.94 -1.76 7.38
C ALA A 213 -37.67 -1.95 5.87
N ILE A 214 -36.79 -2.91 5.52
CA ILE A 214 -36.51 -3.27 4.13
C ILE A 214 -37.79 -3.79 3.45
N ARG A 215 -38.53 -4.72 4.05
CA ARG A 215 -39.80 -5.22 3.48
C ARG A 215 -40.86 -4.15 3.32
N THR A 216 -41.01 -3.24 4.28
CA THR A 216 -42.03 -2.20 4.20
C THR A 216 -41.64 -1.09 3.23
N GLY A 217 -40.34 -0.80 3.12
CA GLY A 217 -39.85 0.27 2.27
C GLY A 217 -39.67 -0.12 0.81
N THR A 218 -39.92 -1.36 0.38
CA THR A 218 -39.90 -1.71 -1.06
C THR A 218 -41.09 -1.11 -1.80
N GLY A 219 -42.23 -0.95 -1.12
CA GLY A 219 -43.49 -0.61 -1.77
C GLY A 219 -43.94 -1.69 -2.75
N ASN A 220 -44.59 -1.27 -3.85
CA ASN A 220 -44.97 -2.12 -4.98
C ASN A 220 -44.05 -1.86 -6.18
N PRO A 221 -42.86 -2.48 -6.24
CA PRO A 221 -41.94 -2.29 -7.34
C PRO A 221 -42.58 -2.79 -8.65
N PRO A 222 -42.39 -2.09 -9.78
CA PRO A 222 -42.91 -2.54 -11.06
C PRO A 222 -42.31 -3.90 -11.44
N GLU A 223 -43.13 -4.80 -11.97
CA GLU A 223 -42.67 -6.07 -12.54
C GLU A 223 -41.99 -5.78 -13.87
N GLN A 224 -40.67 -5.55 -13.83
CA GLN A 224 -39.88 -5.23 -15.00
C GLN A 224 -38.93 -6.38 -15.32
N ILE A 225 -39.21 -7.05 -16.43
CA ILE A 225 -38.37 -8.12 -16.96
C ILE A 225 -37.16 -7.47 -17.62
N MET A 226 -35.99 -7.60 -17.00
CA MET A 226 -34.72 -7.25 -17.64
C MET A 226 -34.54 -8.10 -18.89
N PRO A 227 -34.17 -7.52 -20.05
CA PRO A 227 -33.95 -8.29 -21.27
C PRO A 227 -32.76 -9.25 -21.08
N ASP A 228 -32.87 -10.43 -21.72
CA ASP A 228 -31.80 -11.42 -21.67
C ASP A 228 -30.46 -10.85 -22.16
N ARG A 229 -29.38 -11.27 -21.49
CA ARG A 229 -28.02 -10.85 -21.82
C ARG A 229 -27.50 -11.69 -22.98
N SER A 230 -27.27 -11.07 -24.13
CA SER A 230 -26.74 -11.71 -25.33
C SER A 230 -25.69 -10.83 -25.98
N LEU A 231 -24.57 -11.43 -26.41
CA LEU A 231 -23.52 -10.73 -27.14
C LEU A 231 -23.94 -10.24 -28.52
N ALA A 232 -25.03 -10.79 -29.08
CA ALA A 232 -25.64 -10.25 -30.29
C ALA A 232 -26.09 -8.78 -30.11
N ASP A 233 -26.29 -8.35 -28.86
CA ASP A 233 -26.70 -7.01 -28.47
C ASP A 233 -25.63 -6.30 -27.62
N ALA A 234 -24.35 -6.50 -27.99
CA ALA A 234 -23.23 -5.83 -27.33
C ALA A 234 -23.41 -4.30 -27.21
N PRO A 235 -23.92 -3.55 -28.22
CA PRO A 235 -24.13 -2.11 -28.10
C PRO A 235 -25.05 -1.71 -26.94
N ARG A 236 -26.16 -2.43 -26.71
CA ARG A 236 -27.05 -2.18 -25.56
C ARG A 236 -26.34 -2.48 -24.25
N LEU A 237 -25.63 -3.61 -24.17
CA LEU A 237 -24.94 -4.02 -22.94
C LEU A 237 -23.83 -3.03 -22.55
N THR A 238 -23.06 -2.54 -23.52
CA THR A 238 -22.05 -1.49 -23.29
C THR A 238 -22.65 -0.11 -23.06
N ALA A 239 -23.95 0.07 -23.30
CA ALA A 239 -24.73 1.24 -22.93
C ALA A 239 -25.54 1.06 -21.64
N SER A 240 -25.30 -0.02 -20.89
CA SER A 240 -25.97 -0.25 -19.61
C SER A 240 -25.13 0.26 -18.44
N ARG A 241 -25.80 0.89 -17.47
CA ARG A 241 -25.24 1.22 -16.15
C ARG A 241 -25.40 0.10 -15.13
N ASP A 242 -26.20 -0.92 -15.45
CA ASP A 242 -26.39 -2.07 -14.57
C ASP A 242 -25.11 -2.88 -14.41
N VAL A 243 -24.73 -3.15 -13.17
CA VAL A 243 -23.54 -3.95 -12.84
C VAL A 243 -23.59 -5.36 -13.45
N GLY A 244 -24.78 -5.98 -13.55
CA GLY A 244 -24.91 -7.32 -14.13
C GLY A 244 -24.64 -7.34 -15.62
N ASP A 245 -25.05 -6.30 -16.36
CA ASP A 245 -24.71 -6.13 -17.77
C ASP A 245 -23.20 -5.89 -17.96
N ARG A 246 -22.58 -5.06 -17.10
CA ARG A 246 -21.13 -4.81 -17.11
C ARG A 246 -20.31 -6.08 -16.83
N GLU A 247 -20.66 -6.82 -15.78
CA GLU A 247 -19.99 -8.08 -15.44
C GLU A 247 -20.15 -9.13 -16.55
N PHE A 248 -21.30 -9.15 -17.23
CA PHE A 248 -21.52 -10.02 -18.37
C PHE A 248 -20.57 -9.69 -19.53
N VAL A 249 -20.48 -8.42 -19.94
CA VAL A 249 -19.59 -8.04 -21.07
C VAL A 249 -18.11 -8.21 -20.73
N GLU A 250 -17.70 -7.93 -19.49
CA GLU A 250 -16.32 -8.17 -19.04
C GLU A 250 -15.97 -9.66 -19.03
N ARG A 251 -16.87 -10.51 -18.53
CA ARG A 251 -16.68 -11.97 -18.56
C ARG A 251 -16.62 -12.48 -19.99
N ALA A 252 -17.51 -12.01 -20.85
CA ALA A 252 -17.51 -12.36 -22.27
C ALA A 252 -16.25 -11.88 -22.98
N TYR A 253 -15.73 -10.70 -22.65
CA TYR A 253 -14.44 -10.22 -23.18
C TYR A 253 -13.30 -11.16 -22.76
N ARG A 254 -13.21 -11.55 -21.48
CA ARG A 254 -12.17 -12.46 -21.00
C ARG A 254 -12.22 -13.83 -21.66
N GLN A 255 -13.42 -14.39 -21.82
CA GLN A 255 -13.62 -15.77 -22.30
C GLN A 255 -13.78 -15.89 -23.82
N GLY A 256 -14.13 -14.79 -24.49
CA GLY A 256 -14.45 -14.76 -25.90
C GLY A 256 -13.24 -14.90 -26.82
N THR A 257 -13.53 -15.24 -28.07
CA THR A 257 -12.59 -15.21 -29.19
C THR A 257 -12.09 -13.79 -29.46
N ARG A 258 -10.98 -13.67 -30.19
CA ARG A 258 -10.46 -12.35 -30.60
C ARG A 258 -11.49 -11.49 -31.34
N ALA A 259 -12.35 -12.11 -32.16
CA ALA A 259 -13.41 -11.41 -32.87
C ALA A 259 -14.49 -10.86 -31.93
N GLU A 260 -14.92 -11.64 -30.94
CA GLU A 260 -15.88 -11.21 -29.94
C GLU A 260 -15.31 -10.09 -29.05
N ARG A 261 -14.05 -10.23 -28.60
CA ARG A 261 -13.34 -9.18 -27.85
C ARG A 261 -13.28 -7.87 -28.62
N LYS A 262 -12.94 -7.94 -29.92
CA LYS A 262 -12.91 -6.78 -30.80
C LYS A 262 -14.28 -6.13 -30.93
N ALA A 263 -15.34 -6.93 -31.13
CA ALA A 263 -16.71 -6.41 -31.25
C ALA A 263 -17.18 -5.72 -29.95
N ILE A 264 -16.92 -6.33 -28.78
CA ILE A 264 -17.24 -5.75 -27.47
C ILE A 264 -16.49 -4.43 -27.27
N LEU A 265 -15.18 -4.41 -27.55
CA LEU A 265 -14.36 -3.20 -27.38
C LEU A 265 -14.79 -2.08 -28.33
N GLN A 266 -15.12 -2.40 -29.59
CA GLN A 266 -15.62 -1.43 -30.54
C GLN A 266 -16.98 -0.86 -30.14
N ALA A 267 -17.87 -1.69 -29.59
CA ALA A 267 -19.15 -1.23 -29.05
C ALA A 267 -18.95 -0.29 -27.84
N ALA A 268 -17.99 -0.60 -26.97
CA ALA A 268 -17.62 0.25 -25.84
C ALA A 268 -17.05 1.61 -26.29
N VAL A 269 -16.10 1.62 -27.22
CA VAL A 269 -15.48 2.85 -27.77
C VAL A 269 -16.49 3.71 -28.53
N ALA A 270 -17.44 3.08 -29.22
CA ALA A 270 -18.50 3.81 -29.93
C ALA A 270 -19.49 4.51 -28.98
N ASN A 271 -19.55 4.11 -27.71
CA ASN A 271 -20.45 4.68 -26.72
C ASN A 271 -19.71 5.66 -25.77
N THR A 272 -19.85 6.95 -26.05
CA THR A 272 -19.25 8.01 -25.23
C THR A 272 -20.13 8.47 -24.07
N GLU A 273 -21.41 8.10 -24.03
CA GLU A 273 -22.34 8.53 -22.97
C GLU A 273 -22.15 7.77 -21.66
N ILE A 274 -21.84 6.46 -21.76
CA ILE A 274 -21.61 5.59 -20.61
C ILE A 274 -20.22 4.98 -20.74
N PRO A 275 -19.20 5.59 -20.13
CA PRO A 275 -17.83 5.16 -20.34
C PRO A 275 -17.56 3.80 -19.71
N GLN A 276 -17.07 2.86 -20.52
CA GLN A 276 -16.74 1.49 -20.11
C GLN A 276 -15.25 1.36 -19.75
N VAL A 277 -14.82 2.11 -18.74
CA VAL A 277 -13.40 2.20 -18.33
C VAL A 277 -12.79 0.84 -18.00
N ASP A 278 -13.56 -0.08 -17.42
CA ASP A 278 -13.08 -1.43 -17.08
C ASP A 278 -12.82 -2.29 -18.34
N LEU A 279 -13.61 -2.14 -19.41
CA LEU A 279 -13.34 -2.81 -20.70
C LEU A 279 -12.09 -2.24 -21.37
N LEU A 280 -11.91 -0.91 -21.34
CA LEU A 280 -10.70 -0.26 -21.82
C LEU A 280 -9.47 -0.75 -21.04
N ARG A 281 -9.59 -0.90 -19.72
CA ARG A 281 -8.53 -1.45 -18.87
C ARG A 281 -8.16 -2.88 -19.26
N LEU A 282 -9.14 -3.77 -19.41
CA LEU A 282 -8.89 -5.17 -19.82
C LEU A 282 -8.17 -5.24 -21.18
N ALA A 283 -8.53 -4.37 -22.12
CA ALA A 283 -7.86 -4.29 -23.41
C ALA A 283 -6.44 -3.72 -23.30
N LEU A 284 -6.24 -2.69 -22.47
CA LEU A 284 -4.98 -1.99 -22.33
C LEU A 284 -3.88 -2.85 -21.68
N PHE A 285 -4.23 -3.62 -20.65
CA PHE A 285 -3.32 -4.52 -19.95
C PHE A 285 -3.34 -5.96 -20.52
N GLY A 286 -4.19 -6.20 -21.52
CA GLY A 286 -4.27 -7.47 -22.23
C GLY A 286 -3.07 -7.74 -23.13
N LYS A 287 -2.97 -9.00 -23.58
CA LYS A 287 -1.86 -9.50 -24.42
C LYS A 287 -2.05 -9.27 -25.93
N ASP A 288 -3.21 -8.73 -26.36
CA ASP A 288 -3.51 -8.49 -27.78
C ASP A 288 -3.15 -7.05 -28.15
N ASP A 289 -2.06 -6.88 -28.89
CA ASP A 289 -1.52 -5.57 -29.29
C ASP A 289 -2.55 -4.73 -30.08
N GLU A 290 -3.40 -5.35 -30.89
CA GLU A 290 -4.41 -4.61 -31.69
C GLU A 290 -5.50 -4.04 -30.78
N LEU A 291 -5.97 -4.84 -29.82
CA LEU A 291 -6.99 -4.38 -28.86
C LEU A 291 -6.40 -3.37 -27.88
N ARG A 292 -5.15 -3.53 -27.46
CA ARG A 292 -4.42 -2.55 -26.66
C ARG A 292 -4.34 -1.21 -27.39
N GLN A 293 -4.01 -1.22 -28.68
CA GLN A 293 -3.93 -0.01 -29.49
C GLN A 293 -5.28 0.72 -29.59
N VAL A 294 -6.38 -0.03 -29.74
CA VAL A 294 -7.74 0.55 -29.77
C VAL A 294 -8.06 1.24 -28.45
N ALA A 295 -7.80 0.59 -27.31
CA ALA A 295 -8.06 1.18 -25.99
C ALA A 295 -7.15 2.38 -25.71
N TRP A 296 -5.86 2.28 -26.06
CA TRP A 296 -4.92 3.40 -25.93
C TRP A 296 -5.35 4.61 -26.76
N GLN A 297 -5.79 4.40 -28.00
CA GLN A 297 -6.24 5.48 -28.87
C GLN A 297 -7.49 6.15 -28.31
N ASP A 298 -8.48 5.38 -27.85
CA ASP A 298 -9.69 5.93 -27.26
C ASP A 298 -9.40 6.70 -25.97
N LEU A 299 -8.54 6.18 -25.09
CA LEU A 299 -8.08 6.93 -23.90
C LEU A 299 -7.30 8.20 -24.27
N SER A 300 -6.53 8.17 -25.35
CA SER A 300 -5.76 9.32 -25.81
C SER A 300 -6.63 10.42 -26.41
N GLU A 301 -7.77 10.08 -27.00
CA GLU A 301 -8.65 11.00 -27.72
C GLU A 301 -9.89 11.39 -26.89
N ASN A 302 -10.58 10.41 -26.31
CA ASN A 302 -11.92 10.51 -25.72
C ASN A 302 -11.99 10.10 -24.24
N ALA A 303 -10.88 10.11 -23.49
CA ALA A 303 -10.91 9.69 -22.08
C ALA A 303 -11.98 10.44 -21.26
N PRO A 304 -12.84 9.71 -20.51
CA PRO A 304 -13.81 10.28 -19.59
C PRO A 304 -13.16 10.71 -18.26
N ASP A 305 -13.86 11.52 -17.46
CA ASP A 305 -13.41 11.91 -16.10
C ASP A 305 -13.13 10.70 -15.19
N SER A 306 -13.88 9.60 -15.35
CA SER A 306 -13.67 8.35 -14.61
C SER A 306 -12.40 7.60 -15.01
N ALA A 307 -11.77 7.92 -16.14
CA ALA A 307 -10.55 7.26 -16.61
C ALA A 307 -9.26 7.82 -16.01
N VAL A 308 -9.30 8.87 -15.18
CA VAL A 308 -8.09 9.49 -14.59
C VAL A 308 -7.21 8.48 -13.87
N VAL A 309 -7.79 7.51 -13.16
CA VAL A 309 -7.02 6.45 -12.48
C VAL A 309 -6.40 5.49 -13.50
N LEU A 310 -7.15 5.08 -14.52
CA LEU A 310 -6.66 4.20 -15.57
C LEU A 310 -5.51 4.83 -16.37
N LEU A 311 -5.60 6.13 -16.69
CA LEU A 311 -4.52 6.88 -17.35
C LEU A 311 -3.25 6.88 -16.49
N GLY A 312 -3.38 7.09 -15.17
CA GLY A 312 -2.25 6.98 -14.23
C GLY A 312 -1.62 5.58 -14.25
N ASP A 313 -2.43 4.54 -14.10
CA ASP A 313 -1.96 3.14 -14.11
C ASP A 313 -1.27 2.77 -15.44
N ALA A 314 -1.81 3.24 -16.57
CA ALA A 314 -1.23 3.04 -17.89
C ALA A 314 0.15 3.69 -18.01
N LEU A 315 0.29 4.93 -17.54
CA LEU A 315 1.55 5.65 -17.51
C LEU A 315 2.57 5.05 -16.53
N GLU A 316 2.16 4.18 -15.61
CA GLU A 316 3.09 3.43 -14.78
C GLU A 316 3.73 2.24 -15.51
N VAL A 317 3.00 1.58 -16.42
CA VAL A 317 3.53 0.40 -17.14
C VAL A 317 4.16 0.75 -18.48
N MET A 318 3.75 1.86 -19.11
CA MET A 318 4.24 2.26 -20.43
C MET A 318 5.65 2.85 -20.37
N THR A 319 6.59 2.24 -21.10
CA THR A 319 7.98 2.69 -21.20
C THR A 319 8.27 3.53 -22.44
N GLU A 320 7.50 3.38 -23.50
CA GLU A 320 7.72 4.07 -24.78
C GLU A 320 7.20 5.51 -24.72
N GLU A 321 8.10 6.48 -24.88
CA GLU A 321 7.75 7.91 -24.77
C GLU A 321 6.71 8.36 -25.81
N ALA A 322 6.73 7.74 -27.00
CA ALA A 322 5.75 8.00 -28.05
C ALA A 322 4.31 7.63 -27.67
N GLU A 323 4.14 6.62 -26.81
CA GLU A 323 2.83 6.19 -26.31
C GLU A 323 2.38 6.98 -25.07
N ARG A 324 3.34 7.49 -24.29
CA ARG A 324 3.09 8.23 -23.05
C ARG A 324 2.52 9.63 -23.31
N GLY A 325 3.06 10.34 -24.31
CA GLY A 325 2.67 11.73 -24.63
C GLY A 325 1.17 11.94 -24.78
N PRO A 326 0.47 11.17 -25.64
CA PRO A 326 -0.98 11.32 -25.85
C PRO A 326 -1.84 11.07 -24.60
N LEU A 327 -1.43 10.15 -23.71
CA LEU A 327 -2.13 9.93 -22.43
C LEU A 327 -1.90 11.08 -21.44
N ILE A 328 -0.71 11.68 -21.44
CA ILE A 328 -0.43 12.90 -20.65
C ILE A 328 -1.28 14.07 -21.18
N ASP A 329 -1.41 14.21 -22.50
CA ASP A 329 -2.29 15.22 -23.12
C ASP A 329 -3.76 14.99 -22.72
N ALA A 330 -4.21 13.74 -22.59
CA ALA A 330 -5.54 13.41 -22.08
C ALA A 330 -5.73 13.86 -20.62
N LEU A 331 -4.73 13.64 -19.75
CA LEU A 331 -4.75 14.15 -18.38
C LEU A 331 -4.78 15.70 -18.33
N ASP A 332 -4.04 16.38 -19.21
CA ASP A 332 -4.08 17.85 -19.33
C ASP A 332 -5.49 18.34 -19.68
N ARG A 333 -6.21 17.65 -20.59
CA ARG A 333 -7.60 17.99 -20.94
C ARG A 333 -8.55 17.79 -19.76
N LEU A 334 -8.44 16.66 -19.05
CA LEU A 334 -9.25 16.34 -17.87
C LEU A 334 -8.93 17.21 -16.65
N GLY A 335 -7.72 17.80 -16.61
CA GLY A 335 -7.27 18.68 -15.53
C GLY A 335 -8.17 19.88 -15.25
N LYS A 336 -8.99 20.30 -16.23
CA LYS A 336 -9.98 21.37 -16.06
C LYS A 336 -11.06 21.05 -15.01
N GLY A 337 -11.42 19.77 -14.89
CA GLY A 337 -12.43 19.27 -13.94
C GLY A 337 -11.85 18.42 -12.80
N SER A 338 -10.63 17.87 -12.98
CA SER A 338 -10.02 16.95 -12.03
C SER A 338 -8.66 17.43 -11.54
N ARG A 339 -8.59 17.76 -10.26
CA ARG A 339 -7.33 18.10 -9.57
C ARG A 339 -6.30 16.97 -9.65
N LYS A 340 -6.78 15.72 -9.57
CA LYS A 340 -5.93 14.53 -9.70
C LYS A 340 -5.31 14.46 -11.09
N ALA A 341 -6.10 14.71 -12.14
CA ALA A 341 -5.58 14.75 -13.51
C ALA A 341 -4.53 15.85 -13.70
N THR A 342 -4.78 17.06 -13.20
CA THR A 342 -3.79 18.17 -13.23
C THR A 342 -2.48 17.79 -12.53
N THR A 343 -2.58 17.09 -11.39
CA THR A 343 -1.41 16.65 -10.64
C THR A 343 -0.62 15.61 -11.45
N LEU A 344 -1.28 14.55 -11.95
CA LEU A 344 -0.64 13.50 -12.72
C LEU A 344 0.01 14.04 -14.00
N ALA A 345 -0.67 14.93 -14.74
CA ALA A 345 -0.10 15.54 -15.94
C ALA A 345 1.18 16.32 -15.62
N ARG A 346 1.16 17.19 -14.60
CA ARG A 346 2.35 17.94 -14.16
C ARG A 346 3.47 17.03 -13.70
N VAL A 347 3.14 15.95 -13.01
CA VAL A 347 4.11 14.96 -12.53
C VAL A 347 4.83 14.30 -13.71
N HIS A 348 4.09 13.75 -14.67
CA HIS A 348 4.71 13.07 -15.80
C HIS A 348 5.46 14.03 -16.74
N ARG A 349 4.97 15.26 -16.94
CA ARG A 349 5.72 16.30 -17.68
C ARG A 349 7.00 16.69 -16.97
N GLY A 350 6.96 16.90 -15.65
CA GLY A 350 8.12 17.29 -14.86
C GLY A 350 9.20 16.23 -14.83
N LEU A 351 8.82 14.94 -14.78
CA LEU A 351 9.77 13.82 -14.85
C LEU A 351 10.39 13.62 -16.24
N GLY A 352 9.69 14.01 -17.31
CA GLY A 352 10.17 13.90 -18.68
C GLY A 352 11.06 15.05 -19.16
N GLN A 353 11.28 16.08 -18.34
CA GLN A 353 12.07 17.25 -18.69
C GLN A 353 13.48 17.21 -18.09
N LYS A 354 14.41 17.99 -18.68
CA LYS A 354 15.74 18.24 -18.09
C LYS A 354 15.67 19.49 -17.22
N SER A 355 16.34 19.47 -16.08
CA SER A 355 16.44 20.66 -15.22
C SER A 355 17.32 21.71 -15.90
N GLU A 356 16.88 22.97 -15.87
CA GLU A 356 17.67 24.12 -16.32
C GLU A 356 18.69 24.56 -15.27
N VAL A 357 18.50 24.15 -14.01
CA VAL A 357 19.36 24.50 -12.87
C VAL A 357 20.45 23.44 -12.66
N LEU A 358 20.10 22.15 -12.83
CA LEU A 358 20.98 21.01 -12.58
C LEU A 358 21.20 20.17 -13.84
N ASN A 359 22.43 20.17 -14.35
CA ASN A 359 22.83 19.25 -15.41
C ASN A 359 23.21 17.87 -14.83
N ALA A 360 22.19 17.03 -14.56
CA ALA A 360 22.39 15.74 -13.90
C ALA A 360 23.36 14.80 -14.65
N GLU A 361 23.38 14.84 -15.99
CA GLU A 361 24.25 13.99 -16.81
C GLU A 361 25.73 14.38 -16.66
N GLU A 362 26.03 15.67 -16.77
CA GLU A 362 27.40 16.21 -16.64
C GLU A 362 27.97 15.94 -15.23
N TRP A 363 27.17 16.24 -14.21
CA TRP A 363 27.53 16.01 -12.82
C TRP A 363 27.72 14.54 -12.49
N THR A 364 26.82 13.66 -12.96
CA THR A 364 26.99 12.21 -12.78
C THR A 364 28.28 11.73 -13.42
N ALA A 365 28.58 12.19 -14.64
CA ALA A 365 29.83 11.85 -15.32
C ALA A 365 31.07 12.37 -14.58
N ALA A 366 31.00 13.56 -13.98
CA ALA A 366 32.08 14.13 -13.17
C ALA A 366 32.29 13.34 -11.86
N LEU A 367 31.21 13.03 -11.14
CA LEU A 367 31.25 12.26 -9.89
C LEU A 367 31.77 10.84 -10.09
N VAL A 368 31.42 10.17 -11.20
CA VAL A 368 31.92 8.83 -11.53
C VAL A 368 33.42 8.85 -11.90
N ARG A 369 33.90 9.93 -12.52
CA ARG A 369 35.33 10.08 -12.89
C ARG A 369 36.20 10.51 -11.72
N ALA A 370 35.65 11.22 -10.75
CA ALA A 370 36.39 11.61 -9.56
C ALA A 370 36.80 10.33 -8.81
N GLU A 371 38.09 10.00 -8.83
CA GLU A 371 38.67 9.03 -7.89
C GLU A 371 38.45 9.60 -6.48
N TYR A 372 37.38 9.15 -5.83
CA TYR A 372 37.06 9.56 -4.48
C TYR A 372 38.16 9.07 -3.54
N ARG A 373 39.12 9.96 -3.26
CA ARG A 373 40.01 9.81 -2.12
C ARG A 373 39.16 10.10 -0.90
N VAL A 374 38.71 9.05 -0.22
CA VAL A 374 38.38 9.16 1.20
C VAL A 374 39.60 9.81 1.82
N ASP A 375 39.49 11.08 2.19
CA ASP A 375 40.52 11.70 3.00
C ASP A 375 40.43 11.01 4.36
N SER A 376 41.19 9.93 4.47
CA SER A 376 41.30 9.07 5.64
C SER A 376 42.18 9.71 6.71
N THR A 377 42.45 11.01 6.58
CA THR A 377 42.98 11.89 7.61
C THR A 377 41.95 11.92 8.74
N GLY A 378 42.20 11.10 9.76
CA GLY A 378 41.24 10.85 10.83
C GLY A 378 40.83 12.12 11.59
N ARG A 379 39.76 12.00 12.39
CA ARG A 379 39.19 13.01 13.31
C ARG A 379 40.21 13.84 14.12
N LEU A 380 41.45 13.39 14.25
CA LEU A 380 42.55 14.10 14.89
C LEU A 380 43.06 15.31 14.09
N ASP A 381 42.65 15.50 12.83
CA ASP A 381 43.12 16.59 11.96
C ASP A 381 42.14 17.78 11.81
N LEU A 382 40.85 17.65 12.17
CA LEU A 382 39.86 18.72 11.94
C LEU A 382 40.13 20.00 12.76
N ALA A 383 40.62 19.85 13.99
CA ALA A 383 40.98 20.99 14.83
C ALA A 383 42.26 21.68 14.34
N ASP A 384 43.22 20.90 13.82
CA ASP A 384 44.48 21.41 13.26
C ASP A 384 44.23 22.12 11.91
N GLN A 385 43.34 21.56 11.08
CA GLN A 385 42.83 22.19 9.86
C GLN A 385 42.15 23.52 10.19
N LEU A 386 41.25 23.56 11.18
CA LEU A 386 40.63 24.82 11.62
C LEU A 386 41.68 25.84 12.09
N GLN A 387 42.66 25.42 12.88
CA GLN A 387 43.71 26.31 13.35
C GLN A 387 44.57 26.85 12.19
N SER A 388 44.88 26.01 11.20
CA SER A 388 45.61 26.40 10.00
C SER A 388 44.82 27.44 9.18
N SER A 389 43.55 27.17 8.90
CA SER A 389 42.66 28.11 8.18
C SER A 389 42.48 29.42 8.95
N ALA A 390 42.37 29.36 10.28
CA ALA A 390 42.28 30.54 11.13
C ALA A 390 43.55 31.40 11.06
N ASN A 391 44.73 30.77 11.07
CA ASN A 391 46.00 31.48 10.92
C ASN A 391 46.11 32.15 9.54
N GLN A 392 45.68 31.48 8.47
CA GLN A 392 45.69 32.03 7.10
C GLN A 392 44.75 33.24 6.98
N ALA A 393 43.50 33.12 7.44
CA ALA A 393 42.55 34.22 7.46
C ALA A 393 43.02 35.40 8.34
N GLN A 394 43.79 35.13 9.40
CA GLN A 394 44.39 36.19 10.22
C GLN A 394 45.54 36.91 9.50
N ILE A 395 46.35 36.19 8.72
CA ILE A 395 47.45 36.77 7.93
C ILE A 395 46.90 37.62 6.77
N ALA A 396 45.83 37.16 6.14
CA ALA A 396 45.21 37.82 4.99
C ALA A 396 43.70 38.04 5.22
N PRO A 397 43.30 39.00 6.09
CA PRO A 397 41.90 39.21 6.45
C PRO A 397 41.03 39.80 5.33
N GLN A 398 41.64 40.18 4.21
CA GLN A 398 40.97 40.65 3.00
C GLN A 398 40.94 39.58 1.90
N ASP A 399 41.51 38.40 2.15
CA ASP A 399 41.45 37.25 1.25
C ASP A 399 40.16 36.47 1.50
N THR A 400 39.22 36.60 0.56
CA THR A 400 37.90 35.99 0.66
C THR A 400 37.96 34.47 0.57
N ASP A 401 38.94 33.90 -0.14
CA ASP A 401 39.10 32.44 -0.21
C ASP A 401 39.56 31.90 1.16
N ALA A 402 40.51 32.57 1.81
CA ALA A 402 40.95 32.20 3.16
C ALA A 402 39.80 32.28 4.19
N LEU A 403 38.90 33.26 4.05
CA LEU A 403 37.70 33.35 4.88
C LEU A 403 36.73 32.19 4.62
N LEU A 404 36.52 31.80 3.36
CA LEU A 404 35.65 30.67 3.01
C LEU A 404 36.21 29.33 3.48
N GLU A 405 37.52 29.11 3.38
CA GLU A 405 38.19 27.92 3.94
C GLU A 405 38.04 27.86 5.47
N LEU A 406 38.16 28.99 6.16
CA LEU A 406 37.91 29.07 7.60
C LEU A 406 36.45 28.76 7.95
N ALA A 407 35.51 29.32 7.19
CA ALA A 407 34.09 29.10 7.39
C ALA A 407 33.71 27.61 7.19
N ASP A 408 34.24 26.96 6.15
CA ASP A 408 34.03 25.52 5.92
C ASP A 408 34.67 24.67 7.02
N SER A 409 35.87 25.05 7.50
CA SER A 409 36.53 24.36 8.61
C SER A 409 35.70 24.40 9.90
N TYR A 410 35.07 25.54 10.22
CA TYR A 410 34.14 25.64 11.34
C TYR A 410 32.92 24.73 11.16
N LEU A 411 32.32 24.72 9.97
CA LEU A 411 31.16 23.89 9.64
C LEU A 411 31.49 22.40 9.77
N ARG A 412 32.59 21.94 9.19
CA ARG A 412 33.02 20.54 9.26
C ARG A 412 33.31 20.11 10.68
N LEU A 413 34.01 20.93 11.47
CA LEU A 413 34.24 20.63 12.88
C LEU A 413 32.92 20.54 13.67
N ALA A 414 31.94 21.40 13.37
CA ALA A 414 30.64 21.36 14.04
C ALA A 414 29.83 20.08 13.74
N VAL A 415 29.88 19.61 12.49
CA VAL A 415 29.07 18.48 11.99
C VAL A 415 29.75 17.14 12.27
N GLU A 416 31.05 17.04 12.00
CA GLU A 416 31.83 15.81 12.13
C GLU A 416 32.41 15.62 13.54
N GLY A 417 32.54 16.72 14.30
CA GLY A 417 33.05 16.71 15.67
C GLY A 417 32.02 16.22 16.70
N GLN A 418 32.49 15.40 17.65
CA GLN A 418 31.68 14.97 18.79
C GLN A 418 31.72 16.03 19.89
N HIS A 419 30.94 17.09 19.72
CA HIS A 419 30.90 18.22 20.64
C HIS A 419 29.59 18.30 21.41
N GLU A 420 29.65 18.88 22.61
CA GLU A 420 28.43 19.24 23.35
C GLU A 420 27.56 20.21 22.52
N PRO A 421 26.22 20.14 22.62
CA PRO A 421 25.32 20.93 21.77
C PRO A 421 25.59 22.44 21.76
N ARG A 422 26.01 23.01 22.89
CA ARG A 422 26.36 24.44 22.99
C ARG A 422 27.59 24.80 22.16
N PHE A 423 28.63 23.97 22.21
CA PHE A 423 29.87 24.24 21.47
C PHE A 423 29.66 24.04 19.97
N ARG A 424 28.94 22.98 19.57
CA ARG A 424 28.51 22.77 18.19
C ARG A 424 27.76 23.99 17.63
N ARG A 425 26.82 24.55 18.40
CA ARG A 425 26.08 25.75 18.00
C ARG A 425 26.99 26.95 17.74
N LEU A 426 27.98 27.19 18.60
CA LEU A 426 28.93 28.30 18.44
C LEU A 426 29.75 28.14 17.15
N LEU A 427 30.25 26.93 16.86
CA LEU A 427 30.97 26.66 15.63
C LEU A 427 30.11 26.93 14.37
N LEU A 428 28.82 26.57 14.39
CA LEU A 428 27.90 26.88 13.31
C LEU A 428 27.63 28.38 13.15
N GLU A 429 27.50 29.10 14.27
CA GLU A 429 27.34 30.55 14.28
C GLU A 429 28.60 31.26 13.74
N ASP A 430 29.79 30.75 14.06
CA ASP A 430 31.07 31.26 13.55
C ASP A 430 31.25 30.94 12.07
N ALA A 431 30.94 29.72 11.61
CA ALA A 431 30.92 29.37 10.18
C ALA A 431 30.05 30.35 9.38
N ARG A 432 28.82 30.59 9.85
CA ARG A 432 27.87 31.53 9.21
C ARG A 432 28.40 32.96 9.22
N ARG A 433 28.97 33.43 10.34
CA ARG A 433 29.51 34.80 10.44
C ARG A 433 30.70 35.00 9.51
N THR A 434 31.61 34.03 9.44
CA THR A 434 32.78 34.10 8.57
C THR A 434 32.39 34.07 7.09
N ALA A 435 31.43 33.22 6.69
CA ALA A 435 30.89 33.24 5.33
C ALA A 435 30.20 34.56 4.99
N ALA A 436 29.41 35.12 5.92
CA ALA A 436 28.77 36.43 5.73
C ALA A 436 29.78 37.57 5.58
N GLN A 437 30.95 37.50 6.23
CA GLN A 437 32.02 38.48 6.05
C GLN A 437 32.57 38.44 4.60
N ALA A 438 32.76 37.26 4.03
CA ALA A 438 33.15 37.13 2.62
C ALA A 438 32.06 37.68 1.68
N GLU A 439 30.78 37.46 2.02
CA GLU A 439 29.63 38.03 1.30
C GLU A 439 29.61 39.57 1.33
N GLU A 440 29.82 40.17 2.50
CA GLU A 440 29.91 41.63 2.67
C GLU A 440 31.08 42.25 1.88
N MET A 441 32.12 41.46 1.60
CA MET A 441 33.26 41.85 0.76
C MET A 441 33.00 41.68 -0.74
N GLY A 442 31.79 41.26 -1.13
CA GLY A 442 31.33 41.20 -2.51
C GLY A 442 31.39 39.81 -3.15
N VAL A 443 31.67 38.74 -2.39
CA VAL A 443 31.59 37.37 -2.91
C VAL A 443 30.14 36.90 -2.91
N ASP A 444 29.63 36.61 -4.11
CA ASP A 444 28.29 36.06 -4.33
C ASP A 444 28.40 34.80 -5.19
N ASP A 445 29.03 33.76 -4.63
CA ASP A 445 29.23 32.48 -5.29
C ASP A 445 28.62 31.31 -4.51
N TRP A 446 28.65 30.12 -5.12
CA TRP A 446 28.06 28.92 -4.54
C TRP A 446 28.66 28.54 -3.19
N ARG A 447 29.93 28.87 -2.89
CA ARG A 447 30.62 28.45 -1.65
C ARG A 447 30.03 29.19 -0.46
N VAL A 448 29.86 30.51 -0.57
CA VAL A 448 29.19 31.33 0.44
C VAL A 448 27.80 30.76 0.74
N HIS A 449 26.99 30.58 -0.29
CA HIS A 449 25.62 30.10 -0.15
C HIS A 449 25.56 28.69 0.43
N SER A 450 26.49 27.81 0.06
CA SER A 450 26.56 26.43 0.57
C SER A 450 26.85 26.36 2.06
N ILE A 451 27.85 27.12 2.53
CA ILE A 451 28.23 27.15 3.94
C ILE A 451 27.10 27.75 4.79
N VAL A 452 26.51 28.86 4.33
CA VAL A 452 25.38 29.49 5.02
C VAL A 452 24.16 28.57 5.05
N ALA A 453 23.85 27.87 3.96
CA ALA A 453 22.74 26.92 3.89
C ALA A 453 22.91 25.78 4.89
N ALA A 454 24.09 25.14 4.91
CA ALA A 454 24.38 24.04 5.83
C ALA A 454 24.35 24.50 7.30
N ALA A 455 24.97 25.64 7.62
CA ALA A 455 24.94 26.20 8.97
C ALA A 455 23.52 26.54 9.42
N ALA A 456 22.71 27.17 8.57
CA ALA A 456 21.31 27.49 8.86
C ALA A 456 20.49 26.22 9.12
N GLN A 457 20.69 25.15 8.33
CA GLN A 457 19.99 23.89 8.53
C GLN A 457 20.30 23.27 9.90
N GLU A 458 21.58 23.23 10.27
CA GLU A 458 22.05 22.68 11.53
C GLU A 458 21.62 23.52 12.75
N LEU A 459 21.35 24.81 12.55
CA LEU A 459 20.77 25.71 13.55
C LEU A 459 19.24 25.63 13.64
N GLY A 460 18.58 24.83 12.78
CA GLY A 460 17.12 24.67 12.74
C GLY A 460 16.39 25.76 11.94
N GLU A 461 17.10 26.56 11.16
CA GLU A 461 16.58 27.65 10.33
C GLU A 461 16.26 27.16 8.90
N THR A 462 15.44 26.11 8.79
CA THR A 462 15.27 25.34 7.55
C THR A 462 14.79 26.16 6.34
N ALA A 463 13.98 27.21 6.52
CA ALA A 463 13.53 28.05 5.40
C ALA A 463 14.71 28.81 4.77
N SER A 464 15.53 29.46 5.59
CA SER A 464 16.72 30.18 5.13
C SER A 464 17.74 29.24 4.50
N ALA A 465 17.90 28.04 5.07
CA ALA A 465 18.77 27.01 4.52
C ALA A 465 18.38 26.62 3.09
N GLN A 466 17.08 26.47 2.82
CA GLN A 466 16.58 26.10 1.49
C GLN A 466 16.70 27.23 0.47
N GLU A 467 16.48 28.48 0.88
CA GLU A 467 16.69 29.66 0.02
C GLU A 467 18.16 29.78 -0.39
N ARG A 468 19.08 29.65 0.56
CA ARG A 468 20.53 29.67 0.29
C ARG A 468 20.98 28.47 -0.55
N ALA A 469 20.46 27.27 -0.29
CA ALA A 469 20.75 26.11 -1.12
C ALA A 469 20.31 26.31 -2.57
N ALA A 470 19.14 26.92 -2.81
CA ALA A 470 18.70 27.24 -4.16
C ALA A 470 19.66 28.21 -4.86
N LEU A 471 20.20 29.22 -4.18
CA LEU A 471 21.21 30.13 -4.75
C LEU A 471 22.52 29.38 -5.06
N ALA A 472 22.98 28.52 -4.15
CA ALA A 472 24.21 27.76 -4.33
C ALA A 472 24.18 26.87 -5.59
N VAL A 473 23.09 26.14 -5.80
CA VAL A 473 22.99 25.15 -6.88
C VAL A 473 23.13 25.78 -8.28
N HIS A 474 22.74 27.05 -8.48
CA HIS A 474 22.80 27.70 -9.79
C HIS A 474 24.22 27.91 -10.33
N SER A 475 25.23 27.99 -9.47
CA SER A 475 26.63 28.27 -9.85
C SER A 475 27.63 27.24 -9.33
N MET A 476 27.14 26.14 -8.76
CA MET A 476 27.98 25.09 -8.20
C MET A 476 28.67 24.26 -9.31
N PRO A 477 30.00 24.01 -9.23
CA PRO A 477 30.71 23.17 -10.19
C PRO A 477 30.35 21.68 -10.08
N ALA A 478 30.29 21.01 -11.24
CA ALA A 478 29.89 19.62 -11.37
C ALA A 478 30.85 18.59 -10.74
N ASP A 479 32.12 18.95 -10.56
CA ASP A 479 33.17 18.10 -9.99
C ASP A 479 33.26 18.19 -8.45
N THR A 480 32.41 19.02 -7.83
CA THR A 480 32.38 19.16 -6.37
C THR A 480 31.70 17.94 -5.74
N SER A 481 32.43 17.19 -4.91
CA SER A 481 31.94 15.94 -4.28
C SER A 481 32.00 15.96 -2.74
N SER A 482 32.01 17.17 -2.15
CA SER A 482 32.13 17.37 -0.70
C SER A 482 30.84 17.00 0.06
N TRP A 483 30.96 16.85 1.39
CA TRP A 483 29.79 16.72 2.26
C TRP A 483 28.85 17.94 2.15
N SER A 484 29.41 19.16 2.08
CA SER A 484 28.66 20.41 1.93
C SER A 484 27.84 20.42 0.62
N THR A 485 28.41 19.90 -0.47
CA THR A 485 27.71 19.74 -1.76
C THR A 485 26.52 18.79 -1.65
N MET A 486 26.71 17.64 -1.01
CA MET A 486 25.60 16.71 -0.74
C MET A 486 24.49 17.38 0.08
N MET A 487 24.85 18.10 1.15
CA MET A 487 23.88 18.79 2.00
C MET A 487 23.08 19.84 1.21
N VAL A 488 23.74 20.61 0.35
CA VAL A 488 23.08 21.61 -0.50
C VAL A 488 22.11 20.96 -1.49
N LEU A 489 22.51 19.86 -2.14
CA LEU A 489 21.63 19.10 -3.04
C LEU A 489 20.39 18.57 -2.28
N ASP A 490 20.59 18.05 -1.06
CA ASP A 490 19.48 17.56 -0.22
C ASP A 490 18.55 18.67 0.25
N LEU A 491 19.09 19.83 0.63
CA LEU A 491 18.30 21.01 1.01
C LEU A 491 17.50 21.56 -0.16
N PHE A 492 18.12 21.63 -1.35
CA PHE A 492 17.46 22.06 -2.58
C PHE A 492 16.30 21.12 -2.94
N ALA A 493 16.54 19.80 -2.95
CA ALA A 493 15.52 18.78 -3.16
C ALA A 493 14.39 18.91 -2.12
N SER A 494 14.73 18.95 -0.83
CA SER A 494 13.77 19.09 0.27
C SER A 494 12.96 20.39 0.18
N GLY A 495 13.55 21.48 -0.33
CA GLY A 495 12.89 22.75 -0.60
C GLY A 495 11.84 22.63 -1.70
N ARG A 496 12.20 22.03 -2.85
CA ARG A 496 11.25 21.76 -3.94
C ARG A 496 10.13 20.82 -3.50
N GLN A 497 10.46 19.75 -2.80
CA GLN A 497 9.49 18.80 -2.26
C GLN A 497 8.48 19.49 -1.34
N ARG A 498 8.95 20.33 -0.41
CA ARG A 498 8.09 21.11 0.50
C ARG A 498 7.21 22.09 -0.28
N ALA A 499 7.78 22.82 -1.23
CA ALA A 499 7.02 23.78 -2.02
C ALA A 499 5.88 23.12 -2.81
N ILE A 500 6.13 21.94 -3.41
CA ILE A 500 5.09 21.14 -4.07
C ILE A 500 4.04 20.67 -3.05
N ALA A 501 4.47 20.13 -1.90
CA ALA A 501 3.57 19.63 -0.86
C ALA A 501 2.68 20.74 -0.25
N ASP A 502 3.22 21.93 -0.05
CA ASP A 502 2.47 23.09 0.47
C ASP A 502 1.50 23.62 -0.58
N SER A 503 1.90 23.74 -1.86
CA SER A 503 0.97 24.05 -2.95
C SER A 503 -0.15 22.99 -3.05
N TYR A 504 0.19 21.72 -2.88
CA TYR A 504 -0.80 20.64 -2.84
C TYR A 504 -1.72 20.75 -1.59
N ARG A 505 -1.21 21.12 -0.42
CA ARG A 505 -2.08 21.32 0.75
C ARG A 505 -3.03 22.51 0.56
N ASP A 506 -2.51 23.58 -0.03
CA ASP A 506 -3.21 24.86 -0.21
C ASP A 506 -4.10 24.90 -1.46
N LYS A 507 -4.17 23.80 -2.21
CA LYS A 507 -4.91 23.72 -3.49
C LYS A 507 -4.45 24.75 -4.53
N ARG A 508 -3.17 25.11 -4.50
CA ARG A 508 -2.52 26.01 -5.47
C ARG A 508 -1.81 25.21 -6.54
N GLU A 509 -1.71 25.81 -7.72
CA GLU A 509 -0.86 25.26 -8.78
C GLU A 509 0.62 25.42 -8.41
N TRP A 510 1.46 24.50 -8.91
CA TRP A 510 2.91 24.53 -8.72
C TRP A 510 3.63 24.33 -10.06
N PRO A 511 4.74 25.05 -10.33
CA PRO A 511 5.53 24.90 -11.56
C PRO A 511 6.09 23.47 -11.73
N ARG A 512 5.93 22.86 -12.90
CA ARG A 512 6.43 21.50 -13.19
C ARG A 512 7.96 21.41 -13.03
N GLU A 513 8.65 22.52 -13.27
CA GLU A 513 10.08 22.70 -13.16
C GLU A 513 10.57 22.37 -11.73
N TRP A 514 9.73 22.57 -10.70
CA TRP A 514 10.07 22.17 -9.33
C TRP A 514 10.26 20.66 -9.19
N LEU A 515 9.46 19.85 -9.90
CA LEU A 515 9.61 18.39 -9.89
C LEU A 515 10.82 17.96 -10.72
N THR A 516 11.08 18.65 -11.84
CA THR A 516 12.25 18.42 -12.68
C THR A 516 13.54 18.67 -11.91
N ASP A 517 13.62 19.80 -11.19
CA ASP A 517 14.73 20.13 -10.30
C ASP A 517 14.90 19.10 -9.17
N LEU A 518 13.79 18.71 -8.54
CA LEU A 518 13.78 17.69 -7.49
C LEU A 518 14.30 16.34 -8.00
N HIS A 519 13.85 15.91 -9.19
CA HIS A 519 14.28 14.67 -9.82
C HIS A 519 15.78 14.70 -10.13
N ALA A 520 16.26 15.79 -10.73
CA ALA A 520 17.68 15.98 -11.02
C ALA A 520 18.55 15.94 -9.75
N ALA A 521 18.12 16.64 -8.69
CA ALA A 521 18.84 16.65 -7.41
C ALA A 521 18.92 15.25 -6.78
N HIS A 522 17.83 14.48 -6.81
CA HIS A 522 17.83 13.12 -6.29
C HIS A 522 18.65 12.14 -7.15
N ALA A 523 18.64 12.29 -8.48
CA ALA A 523 19.51 11.51 -9.36
C ALA A 523 21.00 11.74 -9.01
N LEU A 524 21.38 12.98 -8.69
CA LEU A 524 22.73 13.30 -8.22
C LEU A 524 23.02 12.71 -6.85
N LEU A 525 22.10 12.86 -5.88
CA LEU A 525 22.26 12.25 -4.55
C LEU A 525 22.38 10.72 -4.62
N ALA A 526 21.75 10.07 -5.60
CA ALA A 526 21.80 8.63 -5.81
C ALA A 526 23.17 8.12 -6.28
N VAL A 527 24.03 8.97 -6.85
CA VAL A 527 25.41 8.65 -7.26
C VAL A 527 26.49 9.35 -6.43
N HIS A 528 26.12 10.39 -5.68
CA HIS A 528 27.06 11.19 -4.88
C HIS A 528 27.73 10.36 -3.77
N PRO A 529 29.04 10.46 -3.50
CA PRO A 529 29.73 9.64 -2.49
C PRO A 529 29.12 9.70 -1.08
N PHE A 530 28.72 10.90 -0.65
CA PHE A 530 28.04 11.13 0.64
C PHE A 530 26.51 10.92 0.61
N GLY A 531 25.95 10.45 -0.51
CA GLY A 531 24.53 10.09 -0.61
C GLY A 531 24.16 8.97 0.36
N ARG A 532 22.95 9.04 0.91
CA ARG A 532 22.45 8.14 1.96
C ARG A 532 21.14 7.50 1.53
N ASP A 533 20.79 6.39 2.19
CA ASP A 533 19.56 5.65 1.92
C ASP A 533 18.30 6.48 2.23
N ASP A 534 18.34 7.36 3.22
CA ASP A 534 17.24 8.27 3.55
C ASP A 534 16.85 9.19 2.38
N HIS A 535 17.79 9.55 1.51
CA HIS A 535 17.50 10.33 0.31
C HIS A 535 16.63 9.53 -0.68
N ALA A 536 16.97 8.26 -0.90
CA ALA A 536 16.19 7.36 -1.77
C ALA A 536 14.81 7.08 -1.17
N VAL A 537 14.74 6.84 0.15
CA VAL A 537 13.45 6.62 0.85
C VAL A 537 12.54 7.84 0.74
N ARG A 538 13.04 9.05 1.03
CA ARG A 538 12.23 10.28 0.92
C ARG A 538 11.72 10.49 -0.50
N TYR A 539 12.57 10.24 -1.50
CA TYR A 539 12.19 10.45 -2.88
C TYR A 539 11.18 9.40 -3.38
N TYR A 540 11.40 8.13 -3.03
CA TYR A 540 10.44 7.05 -3.27
C TYR A 540 9.06 7.40 -2.70
N ASP A 541 9.01 7.74 -1.40
CA ASP A 541 7.74 8.01 -0.70
C ASP A 541 7.03 9.21 -1.34
N PHE A 542 7.78 10.24 -1.74
CA PHE A 542 7.23 11.41 -2.44
C PHE A 542 6.66 11.06 -3.82
N LEU A 543 7.42 10.34 -4.66
CA LEU A 543 6.96 9.93 -5.99
C LEU A 543 5.73 9.01 -5.90
N ALA A 544 5.72 8.08 -4.95
CA ALA A 544 4.58 7.21 -4.72
C ALA A 544 3.33 8.01 -4.29
N ALA A 545 3.50 9.04 -3.45
CA ALA A 545 2.40 9.88 -2.97
C ALA A 545 1.78 10.74 -4.09
N ILE A 546 2.56 11.20 -5.06
CA ILE A 546 2.06 12.07 -6.15
C ILE A 546 1.63 11.29 -7.40
N GLY A 547 1.62 9.95 -7.34
CA GLY A 547 1.17 9.09 -8.45
C GLY A 547 2.22 8.77 -9.52
N ALA A 548 3.51 8.89 -9.19
CA ALA A 548 4.62 8.50 -10.07
C ALA A 548 5.14 7.10 -9.74
N GLY A 549 4.26 6.10 -9.62
CA GLY A 549 4.60 4.78 -9.07
C GLY A 549 5.76 4.09 -9.78
N ALA A 550 5.81 4.14 -11.12
CA ALA A 550 6.89 3.53 -11.90
C ALA A 550 8.27 4.14 -11.64
N HIS A 551 8.33 5.47 -11.52
CA HIS A 551 9.57 6.16 -11.18
C HIS A 551 9.97 5.86 -9.74
N ALA A 552 9.00 5.82 -8.82
CA ALA A 552 9.25 5.40 -7.45
C ALA A 552 9.87 4.00 -7.42
N GLN A 553 9.35 3.04 -8.21
CA GLN A 553 9.92 1.69 -8.23
C GLN A 553 11.36 1.64 -8.71
N ARG A 554 11.73 2.43 -9.72
CA ARG A 554 13.14 2.55 -10.14
C ARG A 554 14.03 3.11 -9.04
N VAL A 555 13.59 4.15 -8.35
CA VAL A 555 14.30 4.72 -7.19
C VAL A 555 14.47 3.68 -6.07
N LEU A 556 13.48 2.83 -5.85
CA LEU A 556 13.59 1.74 -4.87
C LEU A 556 14.63 0.71 -5.30
N ASP A 557 14.62 0.29 -6.57
CA ASP A 557 15.56 -0.69 -7.10
C ASP A 557 17.00 -0.16 -7.09
N GLU A 558 17.21 1.08 -7.54
CA GLU A 558 18.50 1.78 -7.47
C GLU A 558 18.98 1.95 -6.02
N GLY A 559 18.06 2.34 -5.13
CA GLY A 559 18.32 2.49 -3.70
C GLY A 559 18.74 1.18 -3.05
N LEU A 560 18.05 0.06 -3.34
CA LEU A 560 18.39 -1.26 -2.81
C LEU A 560 19.72 -1.78 -3.38
N GLY A 561 20.01 -1.51 -4.65
CA GLY A 561 21.30 -1.84 -5.26
C GLY A 561 22.46 -1.11 -4.60
N ARG A 562 22.27 0.16 -4.22
CA ARG A 562 23.30 0.97 -3.56
C ARG A 562 23.39 0.74 -2.05
N PHE A 563 22.25 0.53 -1.38
CA PHE A 563 22.13 0.40 0.06
C PHE A 563 21.39 -0.90 0.43
N PRO A 564 21.99 -2.08 0.16
CA PRO A 564 21.34 -3.38 0.35
C PRO A 564 21.04 -3.72 1.81
N ASP A 565 21.60 -2.96 2.75
CA ASP A 565 21.39 -3.14 4.19
C ASP A 565 20.32 -2.19 4.78
N SER A 566 19.68 -1.37 3.94
CA SER A 566 18.72 -0.36 4.42
C SER A 566 17.39 -0.98 4.85
N TRP A 567 17.12 -0.93 6.16
CA TRP A 567 15.84 -1.36 6.73
C TRP A 567 14.62 -0.66 6.09
N GLU A 568 14.73 0.65 5.91
CA GLU A 568 13.60 1.46 5.41
C GLU A 568 13.30 1.15 3.93
N LEU A 569 14.31 0.92 3.09
CA LEU A 569 14.12 0.49 1.70
C LEU A 569 13.52 -0.92 1.62
N HIS A 570 14.00 -1.87 2.43
CA HIS A 570 13.41 -3.21 2.49
C HIS A 570 11.95 -3.19 2.97
N ALA A 571 11.55 -2.24 3.82
CA ALA A 571 10.14 -2.05 4.19
C ALA A 571 9.27 -1.63 2.98
N ARG A 572 9.79 -0.78 2.09
CA ARG A 572 9.12 -0.40 0.83
C ARG A 572 9.08 -1.56 -0.14
N LEU A 573 10.15 -2.34 -0.25
CA LEU A 573 10.19 -3.56 -1.07
C LEU A 573 9.07 -4.53 -0.66
N ARG A 574 8.94 -4.83 0.64
CA ARG A 574 7.85 -5.68 1.14
C ARG A 574 6.50 -5.12 0.76
N THR A 575 6.28 -3.82 0.99
CA THR A 575 5.02 -3.15 0.63
C THR A 575 4.71 -3.26 -0.87
N ARG A 576 5.71 -3.06 -1.74
CA ARG A 576 5.61 -3.21 -3.18
C ARG A 576 5.19 -4.61 -3.58
N VAL A 577 5.87 -5.62 -3.05
CA VAL A 577 5.57 -7.02 -3.36
C VAL A 577 4.15 -7.35 -2.93
N LEU A 578 3.77 -7.00 -1.70
CA LEU A 578 2.42 -7.22 -1.18
C LEU A 578 1.33 -6.46 -1.96
N ARG A 579 1.64 -5.33 -2.59
CA ARG A 579 0.70 -4.60 -3.46
C ARG A 579 0.53 -5.23 -4.84
N ARG A 580 1.60 -5.80 -5.43
CA ARG A 580 1.57 -6.40 -6.77
C ARG A 580 0.99 -7.80 -6.79
N GLN A 581 1.14 -8.55 -5.71
CA GLN A 581 0.66 -9.93 -5.62
C GLN A 581 -0.87 -9.98 -5.62
N ARG A 582 -1.45 -11.02 -6.23
CA ARG A 582 -2.88 -11.31 -6.12
C ARG A 582 -3.23 -11.57 -4.64
N PRO A 583 -4.46 -11.25 -4.17
CA PRO A 583 -4.92 -11.65 -2.84
C PRO A 583 -4.66 -13.15 -2.63
N GLY A 584 -3.87 -13.50 -1.60
CA GLY A 584 -3.48 -14.88 -1.30
C GLY A 584 -2.06 -15.31 -1.70
N ALA A 585 -1.35 -14.56 -2.54
CA ALA A 585 0.00 -14.93 -3.01
C ALA A 585 1.14 -14.33 -2.13
N PHE A 586 1.06 -14.51 -0.82
CA PHE A 586 2.07 -13.96 0.11
C PHE A 586 3.43 -14.68 0.00
N ASP A 587 3.45 -15.92 -0.50
CA ASP A 587 4.67 -16.71 -0.76
C ASP A 587 5.66 -15.99 -1.69
N GLY A 588 5.17 -15.15 -2.58
CA GLY A 588 6.03 -14.42 -3.49
C GLY A 588 6.93 -13.39 -2.80
N LEU A 589 6.66 -13.06 -1.53
CA LEU A 589 7.59 -12.25 -0.74
C LEU A 589 8.88 -13.00 -0.41
N GLU A 590 8.80 -14.27 -0.03
CA GLU A 590 9.99 -15.09 0.24
C GLU A 590 10.80 -15.31 -1.03
N ALA A 591 10.12 -15.58 -2.15
CA ALA A 591 10.76 -15.77 -3.46
C ALA A 591 11.61 -14.57 -3.90
N VAL A 592 11.19 -13.34 -3.60
CA VAL A 592 11.97 -12.13 -3.93
C VAL A 592 13.29 -12.12 -3.17
N TYR A 593 13.29 -12.45 -1.88
CA TYR A 593 14.53 -12.52 -1.09
C TYR A 593 15.42 -13.68 -1.50
N GLU A 594 14.85 -14.83 -1.88
CA GLU A 594 15.63 -15.93 -2.44
C GLU A 594 16.37 -15.54 -3.72
N VAL A 595 15.73 -14.78 -4.61
CA VAL A 595 16.39 -14.27 -5.83
C VAL A 595 17.54 -13.34 -5.47
N MET A 596 17.31 -12.36 -4.57
CA MET A 596 18.35 -11.43 -4.13
C MET A 596 19.54 -12.16 -3.47
N MET A 597 19.30 -13.19 -2.67
CA MET A 597 20.35 -13.97 -2.01
C MET A 597 21.19 -14.83 -2.99
N ARG A 598 20.71 -15.07 -4.22
CA ARG A 598 21.45 -15.81 -5.25
C ARG A 598 22.41 -14.93 -6.06
N GLU A 599 22.36 -13.60 -5.88
CA GLU A 599 23.26 -12.69 -6.58
C GLU A 599 24.71 -12.88 -6.09
N PRO A 600 25.72 -12.78 -6.97
CA PRO A 600 27.12 -13.03 -6.60
C PRO A 600 27.64 -12.13 -5.46
N ASP A 601 27.15 -10.89 -5.42
CA ASP A 601 27.54 -9.87 -4.44
C ASP A 601 26.44 -9.61 -3.41
N ALA A 602 25.57 -10.59 -3.17
CA ALA A 602 24.45 -10.50 -2.23
C ALA A 602 24.94 -10.13 -0.82
N SER A 603 24.27 -9.14 -0.21
CA SER A 603 24.60 -8.75 1.17
C SER A 603 24.35 -9.89 2.15
N PRO A 604 25.26 -10.15 3.11
CA PRO A 604 25.02 -11.07 4.22
C PRO A 604 23.79 -10.72 5.06
N GLN A 605 23.36 -9.45 5.06
CA GLN A 605 22.15 -9.01 5.78
C GLN A 605 20.86 -9.54 5.16
N LEU A 606 20.87 -10.00 3.91
CA LEU A 606 19.67 -10.51 3.23
C LEU A 606 19.06 -11.72 3.95
N HIS A 607 19.86 -12.55 4.62
CA HIS A 607 19.32 -13.64 5.45
C HIS A 607 18.42 -13.11 6.57
N TRP A 608 18.78 -11.99 7.20
CA TRP A 608 17.96 -11.39 8.24
C TRP A 608 16.65 -10.83 7.67
N PHE A 609 16.71 -10.16 6.51
CA PHE A 609 15.50 -9.65 5.84
C PHE A 609 14.59 -10.77 5.31
N ALA A 610 15.16 -11.87 4.82
CA ALA A 610 14.43 -13.08 4.43
C ALA A 610 13.70 -13.69 5.63
N GLY A 611 14.36 -13.79 6.79
CA GLY A 611 13.72 -14.26 8.02
C GLY A 611 12.53 -13.38 8.45
N TYR A 612 12.67 -12.06 8.31
CA TYR A 612 11.56 -11.13 8.58
C TYR A 612 10.42 -11.29 7.56
N ALA A 613 10.73 -11.52 6.29
CA ALA A 613 9.73 -11.79 5.27
C ALA A 613 8.93 -13.07 5.57
N SER A 614 9.61 -14.16 5.93
CA SER A 614 8.96 -15.41 6.34
C SER A 614 8.07 -15.25 7.58
N LEU A 615 8.48 -14.40 8.54
CA LEU A 615 7.63 -14.06 9.70
C LEU A 615 6.33 -13.37 9.28
N VAL A 616 6.41 -12.38 8.38
CA VAL A 616 5.24 -11.67 7.84
C VAL A 616 4.32 -12.63 7.07
N VAL A 617 4.88 -13.55 6.29
CA VAL A 617 4.12 -14.59 5.58
C VAL A 617 3.41 -15.52 6.56
N ALA A 618 4.09 -15.96 7.63
CA ALA A 618 3.50 -16.80 8.66
C ALA A 618 2.30 -16.15 9.36
N GLU A 619 2.43 -14.87 9.73
CA GLU A 619 1.35 -14.09 10.34
C GLU A 619 0.17 -13.86 9.40
N TYR A 620 0.44 -13.71 8.10
CA TYR A 620 -0.62 -13.65 7.10
C TYR A 620 -1.40 -14.97 7.04
N HIS A 621 -0.71 -16.11 6.90
CA HIS A 621 -1.37 -17.43 6.88
C HIS A 621 -2.19 -17.67 8.14
N ARG A 622 -1.67 -17.29 9.32
CA ARG A 622 -2.44 -17.36 10.57
C ARG A 622 -3.70 -16.51 10.53
N ARG A 623 -3.64 -15.29 9.96
CA ARG A 623 -4.80 -14.39 9.82
C ARG A 623 -5.89 -14.97 8.94
N VAL A 624 -5.54 -15.74 7.90
CA VAL A 624 -6.51 -16.37 6.99
C VAL A 624 -6.90 -17.80 7.41
N GLY A 625 -6.44 -18.27 8.58
CA GLY A 625 -6.78 -19.58 9.13
C GLY A 625 -5.97 -20.75 8.56
N ASP A 626 -4.90 -20.51 7.80
CA ASP A 626 -4.04 -21.56 7.24
C ASP A 626 -2.89 -21.89 8.22
N GLY A 627 -3.19 -22.71 9.23
CA GLY A 627 -2.23 -23.06 10.27
C GLY A 627 -1.01 -23.84 9.77
N LEU A 628 -1.16 -24.70 8.76
CA LEU A 628 -0.07 -25.53 8.23
C LEU A 628 0.97 -24.67 7.50
N SER A 629 0.53 -23.79 6.61
CA SER A 629 1.44 -22.87 5.91
C SER A 629 2.08 -21.89 6.88
N ALA A 630 1.33 -21.40 7.89
CA ALA A 630 1.86 -20.55 8.94
C ALA A 630 2.99 -21.24 9.74
N GLN A 631 2.79 -22.50 10.14
CA GLN A 631 3.81 -23.29 10.83
C GLN A 631 5.08 -23.46 9.99
N SER A 632 4.92 -23.75 8.70
CA SER A 632 6.06 -23.90 7.77
C SER A 632 6.83 -22.59 7.59
N ALA A 633 6.14 -21.46 7.47
CA ALA A 633 6.75 -20.15 7.30
C ALA A 633 7.49 -19.68 8.57
N TYR A 634 6.95 -19.94 9.77
CA TYR A 634 7.70 -19.69 11.02
C TYR A 634 8.97 -20.56 11.11
N GLY A 635 8.92 -21.80 10.63
CA GLY A 635 10.09 -22.68 10.53
C GLY A 635 11.20 -22.06 9.67
N ARG A 636 10.84 -21.62 8.46
CA ARG A 636 11.77 -20.93 7.54
C ARG A 636 12.33 -19.64 8.14
N ALA A 637 11.49 -18.87 8.85
CA ALA A 637 11.95 -17.66 9.54
C ALA A 637 13.08 -17.96 10.52
N VAL A 638 12.95 -19.01 11.35
CA VAL A 638 13.99 -19.45 12.29
C VAL A 638 15.27 -19.86 11.56
N GLU A 639 15.16 -20.65 10.49
CA GLU A 639 16.32 -21.07 9.69
C GLU A 639 17.09 -19.87 9.11
N HIS A 640 16.37 -18.90 8.55
CA HIS A 640 16.98 -17.68 8.02
C HIS A 640 17.66 -16.84 9.10
N TYR A 641 17.05 -16.69 10.27
CA TYR A 641 17.68 -15.96 11.38
C TYR A 641 18.91 -16.68 11.93
N GLU A 642 18.89 -18.01 12.07
CA GLU A 642 20.10 -18.75 12.47
C GLU A 642 21.22 -18.60 11.43
N GLN A 643 20.89 -18.65 10.14
CA GLN A 643 21.86 -18.40 9.08
C GLN A 643 22.38 -16.96 9.12
N ALA A 644 21.52 -15.96 9.41
CA ALA A 644 21.91 -14.57 9.56
C ALA A 644 22.95 -14.38 10.69
N ILE A 645 22.84 -15.14 11.78
CA ILE A 645 23.83 -15.16 12.88
C ILE A 645 25.15 -15.76 12.42
N VAL A 646 25.11 -16.82 11.61
CA VAL A 646 26.31 -17.49 11.09
C VAL A 646 27.08 -16.57 10.13
N VAL A 647 26.40 -15.95 9.17
CA VAL A 647 27.06 -15.09 8.17
C VAL A 647 27.44 -13.73 8.71
N ASN A 648 26.68 -13.20 9.69
CA ASN A 648 26.99 -11.94 10.35
C ASN A 648 26.65 -12.02 11.85
N PRO A 649 27.63 -12.32 12.71
CA PRO A 649 27.42 -12.42 14.16
C PRO A 649 26.85 -11.16 14.83
N ALA A 650 27.00 -9.98 14.22
CA ALA A 650 26.39 -8.74 14.73
C ALA A 650 24.86 -8.81 14.77
N ASN A 651 24.25 -9.67 13.94
CA ASN A 651 22.80 -9.89 13.91
C ASN A 651 22.30 -10.72 15.10
N ARG A 652 23.16 -11.32 15.93
CA ARG A 652 22.75 -12.25 17.01
C ARG A 652 21.63 -11.72 17.87
N ALA A 653 21.81 -10.53 18.46
CA ALA A 653 20.80 -9.97 19.33
C ALA A 653 19.44 -9.85 18.60
N SER A 654 19.42 -9.16 17.45
CA SER A 654 18.19 -8.99 16.67
C SER A 654 17.58 -10.32 16.22
N SER A 655 18.38 -11.25 15.73
CA SER A 655 17.92 -12.57 15.27
C SER A 655 17.35 -13.40 16.41
N ASP A 656 17.98 -13.41 17.59
CA ASP A 656 17.47 -14.11 18.77
C ASP A 656 16.10 -13.58 19.20
N HIS A 657 15.86 -12.27 19.04
CA HIS A 657 14.54 -11.68 19.27
C HIS A 657 13.49 -12.25 18.33
N TYR A 658 13.75 -12.25 17.02
CA TYR A 658 12.76 -12.72 16.06
C TYR A 658 12.62 -14.25 16.02
N VAL A 659 13.66 -15.02 16.38
CA VAL A 659 13.53 -16.46 16.63
C VAL A 659 12.59 -16.72 17.81
N ALA A 660 12.74 -15.96 18.92
CA ALA A 660 11.82 -16.08 20.05
C ALA A 660 10.37 -15.74 19.65
N MET A 661 10.17 -14.70 18.82
CA MET A 661 8.85 -14.35 18.28
C MET A 661 8.27 -15.45 17.38
N ALA A 662 9.06 -16.04 16.49
CA ALA A 662 8.62 -17.14 15.63
C ALA A 662 8.24 -18.38 16.44
N LEU A 663 9.01 -18.74 17.47
CA LEU A 663 8.67 -19.81 18.40
C LEU A 663 7.35 -19.54 19.13
N ALA A 664 7.12 -18.30 19.56
CA ALA A 664 5.85 -17.91 20.18
C ALA A 664 4.67 -18.00 19.21
N GLY A 665 4.85 -17.58 17.96
CA GLY A 665 3.84 -17.71 16.90
C GLY A 665 3.46 -19.17 16.62
N ARG A 666 4.44 -20.07 16.58
CA ARG A 666 4.20 -21.53 16.50
C ARG A 666 3.51 -22.06 17.74
N GLY A 667 3.92 -21.60 18.93
CA GLY A 667 3.27 -21.97 20.19
C GLY A 667 1.79 -21.57 20.20
N ARG A 668 1.46 -20.40 19.64
CA ARG A 668 0.08 -19.95 19.47
C ARG A 668 -0.74 -20.85 18.54
N LEU A 669 -0.17 -21.24 17.39
CA LEU A 669 -0.82 -22.19 16.47
C LEU A 669 -1.08 -23.54 17.13
N ALA A 670 -0.09 -24.08 17.86
CA ALA A 670 -0.25 -25.34 18.59
C ALA A 670 -1.34 -25.24 19.67
N LEU A 671 -1.48 -24.10 20.36
CA LEU A 671 -2.59 -23.87 21.30
C LEU A 671 -3.95 -23.91 20.59
N GLU A 672 -4.06 -23.20 19.46
CA GLU A 672 -5.30 -23.14 18.67
C GLU A 672 -5.68 -24.51 18.08
N ALA A 673 -4.71 -25.36 17.77
CA ALA A 673 -4.90 -26.73 17.32
C ALA A 673 -5.18 -27.75 18.46
N GLY A 674 -5.14 -27.32 19.73
CA GLY A 674 -5.33 -28.21 20.89
C GLY A 674 -4.08 -29.03 21.27
N GLU A 675 -2.93 -28.72 20.69
CA GLU A 675 -1.64 -29.38 20.94
C GLU A 675 -0.91 -28.73 22.13
N HIS A 676 -1.57 -28.68 23.28
CA HIS A 676 -1.14 -27.91 24.46
C HIS A 676 0.28 -28.23 24.94
N LYS A 677 0.73 -29.49 24.82
CA LYS A 677 2.10 -29.89 25.20
C LYS A 677 3.15 -29.29 24.28
N GLU A 678 2.91 -29.31 22.97
CA GLU A 678 3.81 -28.70 21.99
C GLU A 678 3.83 -27.17 22.18
N SER A 679 2.65 -26.58 22.39
CA SER A 679 2.51 -25.16 22.70
C SER A 679 3.35 -24.74 23.91
N LEU A 680 3.31 -25.52 25.01
CA LEU A 680 4.15 -25.29 26.18
C LEU A 680 5.65 -25.28 25.83
N GLU A 681 6.15 -26.30 25.15
CA GLU A 681 7.59 -26.40 24.83
C GLU A 681 8.04 -25.25 23.91
N LEU A 682 7.21 -24.84 22.95
CA LEU A 682 7.50 -23.71 22.07
C LEU A 682 7.54 -22.37 22.82
N ILE A 683 6.62 -22.13 23.74
CA ILE A 683 6.62 -20.92 24.59
C ILE A 683 7.82 -20.89 25.53
N LEU A 684 8.15 -22.03 26.17
CA LEU A 684 9.36 -22.12 27.00
C LEU A 684 10.63 -21.91 26.17
N GLY A 685 10.68 -22.45 24.95
CA GLY A 685 11.76 -22.22 23.99
C GLY A 685 11.90 -20.75 23.59
N SER A 686 10.78 -20.04 23.40
CA SER A 686 10.76 -18.60 23.13
C SER A 686 11.41 -17.81 24.29
N PHE A 687 10.97 -18.06 25.54
CA PHE A 687 11.54 -17.39 26.71
C PHE A 687 13.02 -17.73 26.93
N ALA A 688 13.41 -18.98 26.66
CA ALA A 688 14.80 -19.41 26.77
C ALA A 688 15.69 -18.76 25.70
N ARG A 689 15.17 -18.54 24.48
CA ARG A 689 15.93 -17.90 23.40
C ARG A 689 16.16 -16.42 23.69
N ARG A 690 15.09 -15.69 24.03
CA ARG A 690 15.20 -14.27 24.38
C ARG A 690 14.04 -13.80 25.26
N ARG A 691 14.33 -13.54 26.54
CA ARG A 691 13.31 -13.13 27.52
C ARG A 691 12.69 -11.77 27.19
N GLU A 692 13.47 -10.81 26.69
CA GLU A 692 12.94 -9.46 26.37
C GLU A 692 11.90 -9.48 25.24
N ALA A 693 11.86 -10.54 24.43
CA ALA A 693 10.85 -10.71 23.38
C ALA A 693 9.50 -11.20 23.93
N SER A 694 9.41 -11.64 25.19
CA SER A 694 8.21 -12.31 25.73
C SER A 694 6.96 -11.43 25.71
N ALA A 695 7.13 -10.12 25.87
CA ALA A 695 6.06 -9.12 25.84
C ALA A 695 5.91 -8.41 24.50
N SER A 696 6.77 -8.69 23.53
CA SER A 696 6.66 -8.12 22.20
C SER A 696 5.41 -8.66 21.50
N LEU A 697 4.69 -7.75 20.83
CA LEU A 697 3.51 -8.10 20.06
C LEU A 697 3.93 -8.51 18.66
N ASP A 698 3.37 -9.61 18.18
CA ASP A 698 3.46 -10.00 16.78
C ASP A 698 2.59 -9.09 15.90
N GLY A 699 2.63 -9.27 14.58
CA GLY A 699 1.82 -8.50 13.63
C GLY A 699 0.30 -8.76 13.73
N LEU A 700 -0.14 -9.56 14.69
CA LEU A 700 -1.55 -9.80 15.03
C LEU A 700 -1.89 -9.29 16.44
N GLY A 701 -0.96 -8.60 17.11
CA GLY A 701 -1.17 -8.00 18.41
C GLY A 701 -1.09 -8.99 19.58
N ILE A 702 -0.55 -10.18 19.37
CA ILE A 702 -0.45 -11.24 20.40
C ILE A 702 1.01 -11.35 20.87
N SER A 703 1.20 -11.52 22.18
CA SER A 703 2.51 -11.79 22.79
C SER A 703 2.67 -13.24 23.24
N ALA A 704 3.92 -13.68 23.42
CA ALA A 704 4.23 -14.97 24.01
C ALA A 704 3.67 -15.10 25.44
N VAL A 705 3.76 -14.02 26.24
CA VAL A 705 3.14 -13.94 27.57
C VAL A 705 1.62 -14.11 27.51
N GLY A 706 0.95 -13.47 26.55
CA GLY A 706 -0.49 -13.64 26.36
C GLY A 706 -0.87 -15.10 26.14
N THR A 707 -0.15 -15.77 25.24
CA THR A 707 -0.33 -17.21 24.95
C THR A 707 -0.01 -18.09 26.16
N ALA A 708 1.08 -17.80 26.88
CA ALA A 708 1.48 -18.49 28.10
C ALA A 708 0.40 -18.44 29.20
N LYS A 709 -0.24 -17.28 29.39
CA LYS A 709 -1.32 -17.14 30.37
C LYS A 709 -2.54 -17.98 30.01
N MET A 710 -2.91 -18.04 28.73
CA MET A 710 -4.01 -18.90 28.26
C MET A 710 -3.71 -20.38 28.51
N LEU A 711 -2.50 -20.84 28.17
CA LEU A 711 -2.05 -22.20 28.48
C LEU A 711 -2.06 -22.51 29.98
N LEU A 712 -1.64 -21.56 30.82
CA LEU A 712 -1.60 -21.75 32.26
C LEU A 712 -3.00 -21.96 32.84
N VAL A 713 -3.99 -21.20 32.36
CA VAL A 713 -5.41 -21.39 32.74
C VAL A 713 -5.85 -22.79 32.34
N TYR A 714 -5.63 -23.18 31.07
CA TYR A 714 -5.97 -24.51 30.57
C TYR A 714 -5.34 -25.64 31.42
N PHE A 715 -4.03 -25.58 31.71
CA PHE A 715 -3.37 -26.62 32.50
C PHE A 715 -3.89 -26.72 33.93
N LYS A 716 -4.34 -25.61 34.52
CA LYS A 716 -4.97 -25.64 35.85
C LYS A 716 -6.36 -26.26 35.79
N GLU A 717 -7.15 -25.95 34.77
CA GLU A 717 -8.50 -26.51 34.59
C GLU A 717 -8.50 -28.02 34.27
N GLN A 718 -7.43 -28.50 33.63
CA GLN A 718 -7.25 -29.93 33.30
C GLN A 718 -6.46 -30.72 34.36
N ASP A 719 -6.20 -30.13 35.53
CA ASP A 719 -5.41 -30.73 36.62
C ASP A 719 -4.01 -31.22 36.18
N LEU A 720 -3.40 -30.56 35.18
CA LEU A 720 -2.08 -30.86 34.65
C LEU A 720 -0.99 -30.10 35.43
N GLU A 721 -0.93 -30.34 36.75
CA GLU A 721 -0.11 -29.58 37.71
C GLU A 721 1.36 -29.45 37.32
N GLY A 722 1.98 -30.51 36.78
CA GLY A 722 3.38 -30.48 36.35
C GLY A 722 3.65 -29.50 35.20
N HIS A 723 2.71 -29.38 34.25
CA HIS A 723 2.82 -28.44 33.14
C HIS A 723 2.54 -27.00 33.60
N ALA A 724 1.51 -26.83 34.44
CA ALA A 724 1.18 -25.54 35.05
C ALA A 724 2.35 -24.98 35.87
N LEU A 725 3.00 -25.81 36.69
CA LEU A 725 4.15 -25.41 37.50
C LEU A 725 5.33 -24.98 36.62
N ARG A 726 5.66 -25.75 35.58
CA ARG A 726 6.76 -25.39 34.64
C ARG A 726 6.52 -24.02 34.00
N LEU A 727 5.29 -23.77 33.54
CA LEU A 727 4.94 -22.51 32.89
C LEU A 727 4.90 -21.34 33.88
N GLN A 728 4.39 -21.57 35.09
CA GLN A 728 4.38 -20.56 36.15
C GLN A 728 5.79 -20.13 36.53
N VAL A 729 6.71 -21.08 36.73
CA VAL A 729 8.13 -20.78 37.03
C VAL A 729 8.77 -19.94 35.91
N ALA A 730 8.43 -20.24 34.66
CA ALA A 730 8.95 -19.48 33.53
C ALA A 730 8.40 -18.05 33.50
N LEU A 731 7.10 -17.86 33.75
CA LEU A 731 6.46 -16.54 33.85
C LEU A 731 7.01 -15.73 35.03
N ASP A 732 7.22 -16.35 36.19
CA ASP A 732 7.75 -15.71 37.40
C ASP A 732 9.22 -15.25 37.22
N SER A 733 9.92 -15.78 36.22
CA SER A 733 11.29 -15.39 35.89
C SER A 733 11.41 -14.16 34.99
N LEU A 734 10.28 -13.62 34.50
CA LEU A 734 10.21 -12.44 33.65
C LEU A 734 10.06 -11.16 34.47
N GLU A 735 10.46 -10.02 33.90
CA GLU A 735 10.25 -8.73 34.54
C GLU A 735 8.75 -8.42 34.71
N PRO A 736 8.29 -7.88 35.85
CA PRO A 736 6.87 -7.62 36.11
C PRO A 736 6.19 -6.76 35.03
N GLU A 737 6.93 -5.85 34.42
CA GLU A 737 6.44 -5.00 33.34
C GLU A 737 6.07 -5.77 32.07
N TRP A 738 6.75 -6.88 31.78
CA TRP A 738 6.51 -7.74 30.61
C TRP A 738 5.30 -8.65 30.82
N LEU A 739 4.85 -8.83 32.06
CA LEU A 739 3.65 -9.58 32.39
C LEU A 739 2.38 -8.75 32.26
N MET A 740 2.48 -7.44 32.08
CA MET A 740 1.31 -6.59 31.93
C MET A 740 0.66 -6.75 30.54
N LEU A 741 -0.67 -6.57 30.44
CA LEU A 741 -1.40 -6.67 29.17
C LEU A 741 -0.85 -5.70 28.10
N PRO A 742 -1.07 -5.90 26.81
CA PRO A 742 -0.72 -4.90 25.79
C PRO A 742 -1.36 -3.52 26.06
N GLU A 743 -0.71 -2.41 25.69
CA GLU A 743 -1.23 -1.04 25.94
C GLU A 743 -2.64 -0.81 25.36
N ASN A 744 -2.92 -1.43 24.19
CA ASN A 744 -4.23 -1.44 23.53
C ASN A 744 -5.32 -2.20 24.32
N GLU A 745 -4.95 -3.08 25.24
CA GLU A 745 -5.86 -3.84 26.10
C GLU A 745 -5.98 -3.24 27.51
N ARG A 746 -5.07 -2.35 27.90
CA ARG A 746 -5.12 -1.62 29.20
C ARG A 746 -6.08 -0.42 29.20
N GLY A 747 -6.89 -0.22 28.15
CA GLY A 747 -7.76 0.95 28.00
C GLY A 747 -7.03 2.26 27.68
N GLY A 748 -5.79 2.17 27.17
CA GLY A 748 -4.96 3.32 26.77
C GLY A 748 -5.00 3.60 25.26
N ARG A 749 -4.56 4.81 24.85
CA ARG A 749 -4.41 5.16 23.43
C ARG A 749 -3.47 4.15 22.76
N PRO A 750 -3.76 3.66 21.54
CA PRO A 750 -2.92 2.66 20.87
C PRO A 750 -1.47 3.15 20.67
N SER A 751 -0.54 2.19 20.71
CA SER A 751 0.91 2.42 20.62
C SER A 751 1.32 3.14 19.32
N ARG A 752 2.52 3.71 19.30
CA ARG A 752 3.06 4.43 18.13
C ARG A 752 3.24 3.53 16.89
N ASP A 753 3.49 2.24 17.07
CA ASP A 753 3.65 1.27 15.97
C ASP A 753 2.31 0.82 15.40
N ALA A 754 1.30 0.64 16.25
CA ALA A 754 -0.09 0.46 15.80
C ALA A 754 -0.61 1.70 15.03
N ARG A 755 -0.10 2.90 15.36
CA ARG A 755 -0.37 4.13 14.57
C ARG A 755 0.38 4.18 13.26
N ARG A 756 1.53 3.52 13.12
CA ARG A 756 2.32 3.50 11.86
C ARG A 756 1.61 2.67 10.78
N PHE A 757 0.99 1.55 11.17
CA PHE A 757 0.11 0.77 10.29
C PHE A 757 -1.27 1.41 10.05
N ARG A 758 -1.80 2.20 11.01
CA ARG A 758 -3.01 3.02 10.77
C ARG A 758 -2.74 4.23 9.86
N ARG A 759 -1.57 4.87 9.92
CA ARG A 759 -1.27 6.08 9.12
C ARG A 759 -1.04 5.81 7.63
N SER A 760 -0.79 4.56 7.21
CA SER A 760 -0.78 4.24 5.77
C SER A 760 -2.20 4.05 5.20
N ARG A 761 -3.25 4.19 6.03
CA ARG A 761 -4.65 4.05 5.64
C ARG A 761 -5.44 5.27 6.12
N GLY A 762 -5.64 6.22 5.22
CA GLY A 762 -6.57 7.33 5.41
C GLY A 762 -5.98 8.55 6.13
N SER A 763 -5.08 9.27 5.48
CA SER A 763 -4.99 10.72 5.67
C SER A 763 -4.53 11.41 4.39
N ASP A 764 -5.30 11.23 3.33
CA ASP A 764 -5.28 12.15 2.20
C ASP A 764 -6.51 13.04 2.29
N ARG A 765 -6.24 14.33 2.42
CA ARG A 765 -7.15 15.40 2.00
C ARG A 765 -7.00 15.62 0.50
#